data_AF-A0A3M9ZYS7-F1
#
_entry.id   AF-A0A3M9ZYS7-F1
#
_cell.length_a   1.000
_cell.length_b   1.000
_cell.length_c   1.000
_cell.angle_alpha   90.00
_cell.angle_beta   90.00
_cell.angle_gamma   90.00
#
_symmetry.space_group_name_H-M   'P 1'
#
loop_
_entity.id
_entity.type
_entity.pdbx_description
1 polymer ?
#
loop_
_entity_poly.entity_id
_entity_poly.type
_entity_poly.pdbx_seq_one_letter_code
_entity_poly.pdbx_strand_id
1 'polypeptide(L)'
;MPLGPAFAADLDRDGVDDEIDSCPNLREDNEGAIDGCPSNFVPWYDEDFDGIQDHLDECPNLKETYNRFNDEDGCPDTLPGEGSGGAPDTDEDGFIDLVDLCPNQPETFNGVEDRDGCPDDFESGDRDRDGVMDSTDACPLSAETYNNFEDEDGCPDSVKTSSIRDTDGDGIPDAADRCVEEQETFNGYLDTDGCADILPASDFVDTDSDGIADKFDICPSQPETYNRFSDYDGCPDEAPSFTGTQNDVDGDRVMDSNDACPAEPERYNGFEDEDGCPDIPPYSTDSDADLDGILDNIDQCKLVKETYNQFEDEDGCPDYVSNKRPTPDNDDDGINDYVDLCPTQPETYNGLYDRDGCPDSDRTLDRDGDAIPDDLDQCPISLETYNGYQDLDGCPDSVPGFSDLDFDGDNILDLNDRCPLEPEIYNAYLDGDGCPDVEVLDSDGDGIRDTLDLCPDRDETWNRYQDSDGCPDEQPDTDSDYDSIPDSVDACPQERERFNGYQDEDGCPDYPAYSTTSDSDYDGIDDDVDQCKLVAETYNKFNDEDGCPDVVADNRETPDSDGDGIYDYRDSCPNQPEIYNDILDLDGCPESYILNIDRDSDGIADDVDECPIAKEAYNGYQDEDGCPDTVIESFVVDSDNDGIGDATDECRLAAENYNGFQDEDGCPDVVDVMPDEDGDGVPDVMDVCPDQNEVWNRYVDFDGCPDTVPVGNPISDADKDGIKDGDDECVDEPETWNKYNDRDGCPDTIPEQSRYKHDADLDNIINDYDECPTEPEDYDGDRDTDGCPDPR
;
A
#
# COMPACT_ATOMS: atom_id res chain seq x y z
N MET A 1 -27.48 26.04 56.51
CA MET A 1 -26.81 26.83 57.57
C MET A 1 -25.30 26.76 57.27
N PRO A 2 -24.53 27.82 57.59
CA PRO A 2 -23.60 28.50 56.66
C PRO A 2 -22.20 27.89 56.51
N LEU A 3 -21.54 28.32 55.43
CA LEU A 3 -20.12 28.17 55.04
C LEU A 3 -19.11 28.72 56.07
N GLY A 4 -17.93 28.10 56.09
CA GLY A 4 -16.61 28.72 56.38
C GLY A 4 -15.65 27.84 57.21
N PRO A 5 -14.31 28.02 57.14
CA PRO A 5 -13.48 28.80 56.20
C PRO A 5 -12.40 27.95 55.49
N ALA A 6 -11.88 28.47 54.37
CA ALA A 6 -10.64 28.03 53.74
C ALA A 6 -9.46 28.20 54.72
N PHE A 7 -8.68 27.12 54.89
CA PHE A 7 -7.29 27.24 55.30
C PHE A 7 -6.52 27.50 54.00
N ALA A 8 -5.98 28.70 53.83
CA ALA A 8 -4.90 28.92 52.88
C ALA A 8 -3.68 28.16 53.42
N ALA A 9 -3.13 27.27 52.59
CA ALA A 9 -1.84 26.64 52.84
C ALA A 9 -0.74 27.62 52.41
N ASP A 10 0.29 27.71 53.25
CA ASP A 10 1.56 28.40 53.02
C ASP A 10 2.59 27.33 53.39
N LEU A 11 2.92 26.51 52.39
CA LEU A 11 3.55 25.19 52.53
C LEU A 11 4.97 25.33 53.07
N ASP A 12 5.75 26.24 52.50
CA ASP A 12 7.14 26.49 52.88
C ASP A 12 7.31 27.50 54.05
N ARG A 13 6.22 28.21 54.41
CA ARG A 13 6.13 29.18 55.50
C ARG A 13 7.06 30.36 55.32
N ASP A 14 7.10 30.93 54.13
CA ASP A 14 7.77 32.19 53.84
C ASP A 14 6.85 33.41 54.03
N GLY A 15 5.53 33.19 54.09
CA GLY A 15 4.51 34.19 54.31
C GLY A 15 3.75 34.66 53.06
N VAL A 16 3.95 34.03 51.91
CA VAL A 16 3.10 34.11 50.73
C VAL A 16 2.12 32.92 50.76
N ASP A 17 0.86 33.13 50.37
CA ASP A 17 -0.13 32.03 50.34
C ASP A 17 0.08 31.21 49.05
N ASP A 18 0.05 29.88 49.12
CA ASP A 18 0.36 28.96 47.99
C ASP A 18 -0.48 29.26 46.72
N GLU A 19 -1.71 29.77 46.85
CA GLU A 19 -2.58 30.14 45.71
C GLU A 19 -2.02 31.31 44.86
N ILE A 20 -1.11 32.10 45.41
CA ILE A 20 -0.45 33.23 44.75
C ILE A 20 1.07 33.12 44.78
N ASP A 21 1.60 32.02 45.29
CA ASP A 21 3.01 31.71 45.37
C ASP A 21 3.48 31.06 44.06
N SER A 22 4.48 31.66 43.42
CA SER A 22 5.04 31.12 42.17
C SER A 22 6.03 29.98 42.42
N CYS A 23 6.52 29.81 43.65
CA CYS A 23 7.36 28.71 44.09
C CYS A 23 6.90 28.20 45.48
N PRO A 24 5.74 27.51 45.57
CA PRO A 24 5.13 27.12 46.85
C PRO A 24 6.02 26.25 47.77
N ASN A 25 7.06 25.64 47.21
CA ASN A 25 8.01 24.77 47.90
C ASN A 25 9.34 25.47 48.29
N LEU A 26 9.58 26.72 47.85
CA LEU A 26 10.87 27.41 48.01
C LEU A 26 10.76 28.78 48.67
N ARG A 27 11.34 28.88 49.87
CA ARG A 27 11.20 30.06 50.72
C ARG A 27 11.68 31.36 50.09
N GLU A 28 10.76 32.30 49.96
CA GLU A 28 11.05 33.68 49.57
C GLU A 28 12.10 34.32 50.49
N ASP A 29 13.13 34.90 49.88
CA ASP A 29 14.22 35.58 50.59
C ASP A 29 13.92 37.06 50.90
N ASN A 30 12.73 37.56 50.51
CA ASN A 30 12.29 38.95 50.60
C ASN A 30 13.27 39.96 49.94
N GLU A 31 14.12 39.48 49.04
CA GLU A 31 14.90 40.33 48.15
C GLU A 31 14.12 40.40 46.81
N GLY A 32 14.02 41.56 46.16
CA GLY A 32 13.35 41.66 44.84
C GLY A 32 11.82 41.75 44.86
N ALA A 33 11.17 41.07 43.89
CA ALA A 33 9.71 41.01 43.78
C ALA A 33 9.19 39.93 44.73
N ILE A 34 8.10 40.24 45.45
CA ILE A 34 7.45 39.31 46.38
C ILE A 34 6.45 38.49 45.56
N ASP A 35 6.94 37.46 44.88
CA ASP A 35 6.18 36.54 44.05
C ASP A 35 6.22 35.09 44.57
N GLY A 36 6.77 34.88 45.78
CA GLY A 36 6.89 33.58 46.43
C GLY A 36 8.15 32.80 46.06
N CYS A 37 9.01 33.33 45.17
CA CYS A 37 10.29 32.70 44.84
C CYS A 37 11.48 33.48 45.43
N PRO A 38 12.61 32.83 45.77
CA PRO A 38 13.85 33.53 46.10
C PRO A 38 14.35 34.43 44.96
N SER A 39 14.90 35.61 45.26
CA SER A 39 15.35 36.59 44.25
C SER A 39 16.41 36.11 43.25
N ASN A 40 17.20 35.09 43.63
CA ASN A 40 18.21 34.47 42.76
C ASN A 40 17.76 33.09 42.24
N PHE A 41 16.47 32.78 42.34
CA PHE A 41 15.90 31.52 41.88
C PHE A 41 16.03 31.37 40.36
N VAL A 42 16.40 30.17 39.94
CA VAL A 42 16.51 29.78 38.53
C VAL A 42 15.59 28.57 38.36
N PRO A 43 14.52 28.65 37.55
CA PRO A 43 13.46 27.63 37.52
C PRO A 43 13.90 26.18 37.31
N TRP A 44 14.97 25.96 36.55
CA TRP A 44 15.47 24.63 36.19
C TRP A 44 16.54 24.07 37.15
N TYR A 45 16.75 24.71 38.31
CA TYR A 45 17.72 24.24 39.28
C TYR A 45 17.13 23.05 40.09
N ASP A 46 17.93 21.99 40.20
CA ASP A 46 17.66 20.72 40.89
C ASP A 46 18.87 20.48 41.81
N GLU A 47 18.68 20.64 43.13
CA GLU A 47 19.75 20.66 44.13
C GLU A 47 20.26 19.24 44.50
N ASP A 48 19.45 18.19 44.33
CA ASP A 48 19.82 16.82 44.66
C ASP A 48 19.96 15.85 43.47
N PHE A 49 19.70 16.36 42.26
CA PHE A 49 19.92 15.75 40.96
C PHE A 49 19.07 14.50 40.73
N ASP A 50 17.80 14.52 41.10
CA ASP A 50 16.85 13.45 40.81
C ASP A 50 16.02 13.65 39.54
N GLY A 51 16.10 14.81 38.91
CA GLY A 51 15.40 15.13 37.67
C GLY A 51 14.14 15.97 37.86
N ILE A 52 13.70 16.23 39.10
CA ILE A 52 12.60 17.12 39.43
C ILE A 52 13.18 18.49 39.83
N GLN A 53 12.57 19.57 39.36
CA GLN A 53 13.10 20.92 39.62
C GLN A 53 12.68 21.38 41.02
N ASP A 54 13.58 22.04 41.77
CA ASP A 54 13.41 22.40 43.20
C ASP A 54 12.09 23.10 43.56
N HIS A 55 11.43 23.78 42.60
CA HIS A 55 10.16 24.47 42.82
C HIS A 55 8.91 23.60 42.63
N LEU A 56 9.08 22.43 42.02
CA LEU A 56 8.08 21.37 41.87
C LEU A 56 8.36 20.21 42.82
N ASP A 57 9.60 20.09 43.31
CA ASP A 57 10.06 19.11 44.28
C ASP A 57 9.60 19.47 45.70
N GLU A 58 8.94 18.55 46.39
CA GLU A 58 8.52 18.69 47.80
C GLU A 58 9.69 18.46 48.78
N CYS A 59 10.74 17.77 48.35
CA CYS A 59 11.97 17.52 49.09
C CYS A 59 13.25 17.94 48.32
N PRO A 60 13.47 19.25 48.04
CA PRO A 60 14.57 19.76 47.17
C PRO A 60 16.02 19.44 47.58
N ASN A 61 16.23 18.69 48.65
CA ASN A 61 17.53 18.38 49.24
C ASN A 61 17.72 16.87 49.43
N LEU A 62 16.77 16.04 49.00
CA LEU A 62 16.73 14.60 49.19
C LEU A 62 16.31 13.93 47.88
N LYS A 63 17.30 13.41 47.18
CA LYS A 63 17.14 12.71 45.90
C LYS A 63 16.04 11.62 45.94
N GLU A 64 15.09 11.70 45.02
CA GLU A 64 14.07 10.67 44.78
C GLU A 64 14.68 9.30 44.48
N THR A 65 13.95 8.26 44.91
CA THR A 65 14.17 6.85 44.59
C THR A 65 13.00 6.28 43.81
N TYR A 66 12.95 6.54 42.49
CA TYR A 66 11.97 6.00 41.54
C TYR A 66 11.63 4.52 41.80
N ASN A 67 10.55 4.28 42.55
CA ASN A 67 10.13 2.97 43.03
C ASN A 67 8.65 2.67 42.73
N ARG A 68 8.04 3.48 41.85
CA ARG A 68 6.64 3.45 41.38
C ARG A 68 5.61 3.83 42.43
N PHE A 69 6.04 4.47 43.50
CA PHE A 69 5.15 5.01 44.52
C PHE A 69 5.49 6.48 44.70
N ASN A 70 4.58 7.36 44.27
CA ASN A 70 4.70 8.81 44.41
C ASN A 70 5.98 9.44 43.80
N ASP A 71 6.61 8.77 42.83
CA ASP A 71 7.83 9.21 42.12
C ASP A 71 7.79 10.61 41.44
N GLU A 72 6.64 11.29 41.44
CA GLU A 72 6.47 12.62 40.84
C GLU A 72 6.65 13.79 41.84
N ASP A 73 6.74 13.53 43.16
CA ASP A 73 6.82 14.59 44.18
C ASP A 73 8.26 14.97 44.61
N GLY A 74 9.28 14.23 44.14
CA GLY A 74 10.70 14.48 44.44
C GLY A 74 11.15 14.04 45.84
N CYS A 75 10.31 13.35 46.61
CA CYS A 75 10.61 12.92 47.97
C CYS A 75 10.87 11.40 48.09
N PRO A 76 12.08 10.94 48.47
CA PRO A 76 12.43 9.52 48.42
C PRO A 76 11.48 8.70 49.29
N ASP A 77 10.64 7.95 48.60
CA ASP A 77 9.61 7.18 49.24
C ASP A 77 10.09 5.78 49.64
N THR A 78 9.47 5.26 50.69
CA THR A 78 9.69 3.89 51.13
C THR A 78 8.38 3.15 51.02
N LEU A 79 8.37 2.07 50.22
CA LEU A 79 7.25 1.15 50.12
C LEU A 79 6.69 0.79 51.52
N PRO A 80 5.37 0.88 51.74
CA PRO A 80 4.73 0.41 52.96
C PRO A 80 5.10 -1.06 53.21
N GLY A 81 5.62 -1.37 54.40
CA GLY A 81 5.91 -2.75 54.83
C GLY A 81 7.38 -3.16 54.97
N GLU A 82 8.34 -2.46 54.36
CA GLU A 82 9.78 -2.78 54.53
C GLU A 82 10.50 -1.80 55.48
N GLY A 83 10.55 -2.12 56.77
CA GLY A 83 11.49 -1.47 57.68
C GLY A 83 11.16 -1.56 59.17
N SER A 84 12.20 -1.44 60.02
CA SER A 84 12.09 -1.48 61.48
C SER A 84 11.53 -0.15 62.03
N GLY A 85 10.27 0.15 61.67
CA GLY A 85 9.58 1.39 62.03
C GLY A 85 8.28 1.67 61.27
N GLY A 86 7.94 0.91 60.22
CA GLY A 86 6.70 1.10 59.46
C GLY A 86 5.45 0.85 60.31
N ALA A 87 4.43 1.68 60.11
CA ALA A 87 3.11 1.41 60.64
C ALA A 87 2.58 0.10 60.03
N PRO A 88 1.88 -0.75 60.81
CA PRO A 88 1.33 -1.99 60.28
C PRO A 88 0.29 -1.67 59.20
N ASP A 89 0.38 -2.43 58.11
CA ASP A 89 -0.56 -2.57 57.01
C ASP A 89 -0.85 -4.07 56.99
N THR A 90 -2.04 -4.45 57.46
CA THR A 90 -2.36 -5.83 57.85
C THR A 90 -2.78 -6.70 56.67
N ASP A 91 -3.29 -6.11 55.61
CA ASP A 91 -3.76 -6.73 54.36
C ASP A 91 -2.87 -6.43 53.14
N GLU A 92 -1.84 -5.60 53.31
CA GLU A 92 -0.76 -5.36 52.34
C GLU A 92 -1.25 -4.68 51.05
N ASP A 93 -2.23 -3.78 51.16
CA ASP A 93 -2.79 -3.03 50.03
C ASP A 93 -2.17 -1.64 49.82
N GLY A 94 -1.27 -1.22 50.71
CA GLY A 94 -0.60 0.07 50.67
C GLY A 94 -1.21 1.13 51.60
N PHE A 95 -2.35 0.87 52.24
CA PHE A 95 -2.92 1.73 53.28
C PHE A 95 -2.55 1.21 54.67
N ILE A 96 -1.95 2.08 55.49
CA ILE A 96 -1.60 1.69 56.87
C ILE A 96 -2.86 1.56 57.73
N ASP A 97 -2.92 0.56 58.63
CA ASP A 97 -4.05 0.23 59.52
C ASP A 97 -4.70 1.43 60.25
N LEU A 98 -3.97 2.54 60.37
CA LEU A 98 -4.36 3.73 61.11
C LEU A 98 -5.18 4.73 60.27
N VAL A 99 -5.05 4.69 58.95
CA VAL A 99 -5.78 5.54 57.99
C VAL A 99 -6.70 4.72 57.10
N ASP A 100 -6.42 3.44 56.97
CA ASP A 100 -7.25 2.45 56.32
C ASP A 100 -8.60 2.28 57.07
N LEU A 101 -9.72 2.44 56.35
CA LEU A 101 -11.07 2.24 56.87
C LEU A 101 -11.43 0.75 57.01
N CYS A 102 -10.75 -0.13 56.27
CA CYS A 102 -10.86 -1.58 56.30
C CYS A 102 -9.50 -2.30 56.51
N PRO A 103 -8.83 -2.14 57.69
CA PRO A 103 -7.48 -2.69 58.01
C PRO A 103 -7.26 -4.21 57.98
N ASN A 104 -8.15 -4.99 57.39
CA ASN A 104 -7.99 -6.43 57.20
C ASN A 104 -8.59 -6.91 55.86
N GLN A 105 -9.01 -5.99 54.99
CA GLN A 105 -9.44 -6.29 53.64
C GLN A 105 -8.73 -5.34 52.66
N PRO A 106 -7.93 -5.88 51.73
CA PRO A 106 -7.16 -5.05 50.81
C PRO A 106 -8.09 -4.31 49.84
N GLU A 107 -7.80 -3.03 49.64
CA GLU A 107 -8.38 -2.14 48.65
C GLU A 107 -8.32 -2.75 47.23
N THR A 108 -9.36 -2.47 46.44
CA THR A 108 -9.44 -2.86 45.04
C THR A 108 -9.39 -1.59 44.18
N PHE A 109 -8.19 -1.24 43.69
CA PHE A 109 -7.98 -0.07 42.81
C PHE A 109 -8.76 -0.19 41.49
N ASN A 110 -10.01 0.28 41.47
CA ASN A 110 -10.95 0.13 40.35
C ASN A 110 -11.57 1.46 39.90
N GLY A 111 -11.09 2.59 40.42
CA GLY A 111 -11.53 3.93 40.04
C GLY A 111 -12.70 4.47 40.86
N VAL A 112 -13.23 3.69 41.80
CA VAL A 112 -14.29 4.08 42.73
C VAL A 112 -13.69 4.11 44.13
N GLU A 113 -13.80 5.25 44.81
CA GLU A 113 -13.39 5.49 46.21
C GLU A 113 -12.02 4.92 46.69
N ASP A 114 -11.10 4.55 45.78
CA ASP A 114 -9.73 4.01 45.92
C ASP A 114 -8.75 4.69 46.92
N ARG A 115 -9.16 5.73 47.64
CA ARG A 115 -8.36 6.48 48.62
C ARG A 115 -8.72 6.16 50.06
N ASP A 116 -9.70 5.30 50.30
CA ASP A 116 -10.26 5.08 51.62
C ASP A 116 -9.79 3.75 52.27
N GLY A 117 -9.16 2.86 51.49
CA GLY A 117 -8.54 1.62 51.97
C GLY A 117 -9.56 0.49 52.13
N CYS A 118 -10.80 0.66 51.66
CA CYS A 118 -11.83 -0.35 51.70
C CYS A 118 -12.15 -0.85 50.30
N PRO A 119 -12.13 -2.18 50.05
CA PRO A 119 -12.51 -2.71 48.75
C PRO A 119 -13.90 -2.26 48.34
N ASP A 120 -13.94 -1.42 47.31
CA ASP A 120 -15.18 -0.96 46.72
C ASP A 120 -15.73 -1.99 45.74
N ASP A 121 -16.97 -2.40 45.99
CA ASP A 121 -17.71 -3.26 45.07
C ASP A 121 -18.22 -2.42 43.90
N PHE A 122 -17.91 -2.86 42.67
CA PHE A 122 -18.58 -2.36 41.47
C PHE A 122 -20.09 -2.32 41.73
N GLU A 123 -20.77 -1.26 41.30
CA GLU A 123 -22.23 -1.26 41.18
C GLU A 123 -22.75 -2.26 40.11
N SER A 124 -21.98 -3.28 39.74
CA SER A 124 -22.43 -4.41 38.91
C SER A 124 -22.64 -5.62 39.80
N GLY A 125 -23.89 -6.06 39.92
CA GLY A 125 -24.29 -7.20 40.74
C GLY A 125 -23.81 -8.53 40.18
N ASP A 126 -22.53 -8.84 40.33
CA ASP A 126 -21.88 -10.13 40.16
C ASP A 126 -21.08 -10.37 41.46
N ARG A 127 -21.64 -11.13 42.40
CA ARG A 127 -21.12 -11.21 43.78
C ARG A 127 -20.01 -12.21 43.99
N ASP A 128 -19.88 -13.20 43.12
CA ASP A 128 -18.82 -14.21 43.18
C ASP A 128 -17.74 -14.02 42.12
N ARG A 129 -17.91 -13.02 41.25
CA ARG A 129 -16.89 -12.48 40.34
C ARG A 129 -16.43 -13.51 39.33
N ASP A 130 -17.36 -14.32 38.86
CA ASP A 130 -17.09 -15.25 37.77
C ASP A 130 -17.36 -14.64 36.39
N GLY A 131 -17.93 -13.44 36.29
CA GLY A 131 -18.24 -12.77 35.02
C GLY A 131 -19.71 -12.86 34.62
N VAL A 132 -20.54 -13.60 35.35
CA VAL A 132 -22.00 -13.68 35.15
C VAL A 132 -22.70 -12.81 36.20
N MET A 133 -23.59 -11.91 35.77
CA MET A 133 -24.33 -11.08 36.73
C MET A 133 -25.29 -11.93 37.58
N ASP A 134 -25.40 -11.67 38.88
CA ASP A 134 -26.34 -12.24 39.87
C ASP A 134 -27.79 -12.40 39.38
N SER A 135 -28.24 -11.53 38.46
CA SER A 135 -29.60 -11.57 37.91
C SER A 135 -29.81 -12.68 36.89
N THR A 136 -28.73 -13.09 36.23
CA THR A 136 -28.65 -14.13 35.20
C THR A 136 -27.93 -15.38 35.68
N ASP A 137 -27.18 -15.27 36.78
CA ASP A 137 -26.45 -16.33 37.46
C ASP A 137 -27.39 -17.23 38.30
N ALA A 138 -27.31 -18.54 38.08
CA ALA A 138 -28.06 -19.55 38.80
C ALA A 138 -27.47 -19.87 40.20
N CYS A 139 -26.20 -19.58 40.43
CA CYS A 139 -25.50 -19.67 41.71
C CYS A 139 -24.78 -18.37 42.13
N PRO A 140 -25.49 -17.25 42.42
CA PRO A 140 -24.98 -15.88 42.69
C PRO A 140 -24.02 -15.64 43.88
N LEU A 141 -23.41 -16.68 44.43
CA LEU A 141 -22.54 -16.67 45.60
C LEU A 141 -21.43 -17.74 45.48
N SER A 142 -21.35 -18.44 44.37
CA SER A 142 -20.40 -19.51 44.11
C SER A 142 -19.93 -19.38 42.68
N ALA A 143 -18.71 -18.89 42.51
CA ALA A 143 -18.11 -18.64 41.21
C ALA A 143 -18.12 -19.88 40.33
N GLU A 144 -18.54 -19.70 39.08
CA GLU A 144 -18.45 -20.64 37.98
C GLU A 144 -17.04 -21.22 37.88
N THR A 145 -17.00 -22.51 37.55
CA THR A 145 -15.78 -23.21 37.20
C THR A 145 -15.78 -23.40 35.69
N TYR A 146 -15.24 -22.44 34.94
CA TYR A 146 -15.06 -22.54 33.50
C TYR A 146 -14.35 -23.84 33.11
N ASN A 147 -15.13 -24.84 32.67
CA ASN A 147 -14.66 -26.19 32.35
C ASN A 147 -15.30 -26.75 31.06
N ASN A 148 -15.86 -25.87 30.24
CA ASN A 148 -16.61 -26.13 29.02
C ASN A 148 -17.87 -26.99 29.24
N PHE A 149 -18.47 -26.94 30.42
CA PHE A 149 -19.70 -27.66 30.76
C PHE A 149 -20.61 -26.74 31.56
N GLU A 150 -21.70 -26.31 30.91
CA GLU A 150 -22.72 -25.37 31.43
C GLU A 150 -22.16 -24.01 31.94
N ASP A 151 -20.95 -23.62 31.50
CA ASP A 151 -20.20 -22.39 31.84
C ASP A 151 -20.94 -21.04 31.68
N GLU A 152 -22.16 -21.02 31.13
CA GLU A 152 -23.00 -19.81 30.99
C GLU A 152 -24.00 -19.65 32.14
N ASP A 153 -24.14 -20.63 33.04
CA ASP A 153 -25.18 -20.64 34.08
C ASP A 153 -24.72 -20.07 35.44
N GLY A 154 -23.42 -19.80 35.62
CA GLY A 154 -22.85 -19.17 36.83
C GLY A 154 -22.73 -20.13 38.03
N CYS A 155 -22.91 -21.44 37.83
CA CYS A 155 -22.82 -22.46 38.87
C CYS A 155 -21.57 -23.35 38.75
N PRO A 156 -20.72 -23.48 39.80
CA PRO A 156 -19.51 -24.27 39.76
C PRO A 156 -19.79 -25.73 39.45
N ASP A 157 -19.45 -26.10 38.24
CA ASP A 157 -19.69 -27.44 37.78
C ASP A 157 -18.63 -28.42 38.20
N SER A 158 -19.11 -29.59 38.63
CA SER A 158 -18.25 -30.69 39.05
C SER A 158 -18.58 -31.92 38.25
N VAL A 159 -18.13 -31.92 36.99
CA VAL A 159 -18.07 -33.16 36.21
C VAL A 159 -17.15 -34.15 36.92
N LYS A 160 -17.80 -35.10 37.62
CA LYS A 160 -17.17 -36.35 38.03
C LYS A 160 -16.79 -37.14 36.79
N THR A 161 -15.61 -36.87 36.26
CA THR A 161 -14.67 -37.77 35.59
C THR A 161 -15.20 -39.20 35.39
N SER A 162 -15.88 -39.49 34.27
CA SER A 162 -16.22 -40.88 33.89
C SER A 162 -16.72 -41.12 32.45
N SER A 163 -16.57 -40.22 31.48
CA SER A 163 -16.91 -40.62 30.08
C SER A 163 -16.43 -39.73 28.92
N ILE A 164 -15.63 -38.70 29.16
CA ILE A 164 -14.96 -38.03 28.05
C ILE A 164 -13.65 -38.78 27.84
N ARG A 165 -13.62 -39.59 26.79
CA ARG A 165 -12.39 -40.19 26.29
C ARG A 165 -11.79 -39.13 25.39
N ASP A 166 -10.56 -38.77 25.69
CA ASP A 166 -9.72 -37.81 25.00
C ASP A 166 -8.39 -38.56 24.91
N THR A 167 -8.08 -39.01 23.69
CA THR A 167 -7.13 -40.10 23.43
C THR A 167 -5.71 -39.55 23.25
N ASP A 168 -5.56 -38.31 22.80
CA ASP A 168 -4.31 -37.56 22.63
C ASP A 168 -4.07 -36.47 23.69
N GLY A 169 -5.12 -36.01 24.38
CA GLY A 169 -5.00 -35.17 25.57
C GLY A 169 -4.86 -33.67 25.26
N ASP A 170 -5.42 -33.18 24.16
CA ASP A 170 -5.48 -31.75 23.84
C ASP A 170 -6.59 -30.99 24.57
N GLY A 171 -7.53 -31.70 25.20
CA GLY A 171 -8.68 -31.08 25.87
C GLY A 171 -9.96 -31.07 25.05
N ILE A 172 -9.95 -31.63 23.83
CA ILE A 172 -11.12 -31.87 23.00
C ILE A 172 -11.55 -33.35 23.16
N PRO A 173 -12.83 -33.63 23.47
CA PRO A 173 -13.35 -35.00 23.54
C PRO A 173 -13.18 -35.80 22.23
N ASP A 174 -12.84 -37.10 22.26
CA ASP A 174 -12.83 -38.05 21.11
C ASP A 174 -14.12 -37.97 20.22
N ALA A 175 -15.22 -37.42 20.74
CA ALA A 175 -16.51 -37.27 20.06
C ALA A 175 -16.69 -35.94 19.30
N ALA A 176 -15.97 -34.90 19.72
CA ALA A 176 -15.91 -33.58 19.08
C ALA A 176 -14.59 -33.40 18.30
N ASP A 177 -13.60 -34.23 18.61
CA ASP A 177 -12.27 -34.30 18.03
C ASP A 177 -12.29 -35.07 16.70
N ARG A 178 -11.84 -34.39 15.65
CA ARG A 178 -11.74 -34.89 14.28
C ARG A 178 -10.45 -35.70 14.06
N CYS A 179 -9.41 -35.49 14.88
CA CYS A 179 -8.13 -36.17 14.83
C CYS A 179 -7.75 -36.84 16.17
N VAL A 180 -8.65 -37.69 16.69
CA VAL A 180 -8.59 -38.55 17.91
C VAL A 180 -7.24 -39.17 18.37
N GLU A 181 -6.17 -39.16 17.58
CA GLU A 181 -4.84 -39.62 18.04
C GLU A 181 -3.75 -38.53 17.93
N GLU A 182 -4.09 -37.30 17.55
CA GLU A 182 -3.19 -36.16 17.29
C GLU A 182 -3.63 -34.91 18.06
N GLN A 183 -2.78 -34.46 18.98
CA GLN A 183 -3.05 -33.34 19.88
C GLN A 183 -3.17 -32.00 19.13
N GLU A 184 -4.28 -31.27 19.30
CA GLU A 184 -4.51 -29.92 18.79
C GLU A 184 -3.41 -28.91 19.17
N THR A 185 -3.16 -27.95 18.28
CA THR A 185 -2.27 -26.80 18.45
C THR A 185 -3.06 -25.50 18.59
N PHE A 186 -3.41 -25.13 19.83
CA PHE A 186 -4.12 -23.88 20.13
C PHE A 186 -3.32 -22.63 19.70
N ASN A 187 -3.65 -22.07 18.54
CA ASN A 187 -2.96 -20.92 17.94
C ASN A 187 -3.91 -19.82 17.42
N GLY A 188 -5.23 -19.94 17.66
CA GLY A 188 -6.25 -18.97 17.27
C GLY A 188 -6.89 -19.25 15.91
N TYR A 189 -6.47 -20.31 15.21
CA TYR A 189 -7.04 -20.78 13.95
C TYR A 189 -7.57 -22.19 14.17
N LEU A 190 -8.84 -22.46 13.84
CA LEU A 190 -9.50 -23.79 13.90
C LEU A 190 -9.37 -24.65 15.17
N ASP A 191 -8.88 -24.10 16.28
CA ASP A 191 -8.73 -24.65 17.65
C ASP A 191 -9.91 -25.46 18.28
N THR A 192 -11.03 -25.66 17.58
CA THR A 192 -12.21 -26.41 18.06
C THR A 192 -12.41 -27.76 17.38
N ASP A 193 -11.62 -28.09 16.34
CA ASP A 193 -11.84 -29.31 15.56
C ASP A 193 -10.99 -30.51 16.00
N GLY A 194 -9.99 -30.33 16.87
CA GLY A 194 -9.20 -31.42 17.47
C GLY A 194 -8.12 -31.96 16.54
N CYS A 195 -7.77 -31.23 15.48
CA CYS A 195 -6.71 -31.57 14.56
C CYS A 195 -5.60 -30.54 14.60
N ALA A 196 -4.41 -30.95 15.06
CA ALA A 196 -3.20 -30.13 15.08
C ALA A 196 -3.09 -29.18 13.86
N ASP A 197 -3.40 -27.91 14.10
CA ASP A 197 -3.27 -26.88 13.10
C ASP A 197 -1.80 -26.65 12.76
N ILE A 198 -1.38 -27.31 11.68
CA ILE A 198 -0.28 -26.84 10.87
C ILE A 198 -0.77 -25.56 10.18
N LEU A 199 -0.40 -24.41 10.74
CA LEU A 199 0.10 -23.32 9.89
C LEU A 199 0.94 -23.97 8.78
N PRO A 200 0.92 -23.48 7.54
CA PRO A 200 1.85 -23.97 6.52
C PRO A 200 3.28 -23.70 6.99
N ALA A 201 3.80 -24.62 7.79
CA ALA A 201 5.12 -24.64 8.37
C ALA A 201 5.98 -25.35 7.34
N SER A 202 6.42 -24.59 6.36
CA SER A 202 7.64 -24.93 5.64
C SER A 202 8.77 -23.91 5.82
N ASP A 203 8.54 -22.73 6.43
CA ASP A 203 9.49 -21.62 6.23
C ASP A 203 10.10 -20.99 7.50
N PHE A 204 9.88 -21.55 8.69
CA PHE A 204 10.55 -21.09 9.92
C PHE A 204 11.51 -22.16 10.46
N VAL A 205 12.73 -22.18 9.91
CA VAL A 205 13.86 -22.95 10.43
C VAL A 205 14.74 -21.97 11.19
N ASP A 206 15.04 -22.25 12.46
CA ASP A 206 15.95 -21.49 13.33
C ASP A 206 16.91 -22.53 13.97
N THR A 207 18.10 -22.64 13.40
CA THR A 207 19.06 -23.73 13.61
C THR A 207 19.84 -23.58 14.92
N ASP A 208 19.98 -22.37 15.47
CA ASP A 208 20.68 -22.13 16.73
C ASP A 208 19.82 -21.60 17.90
N SER A 209 18.54 -21.36 17.63
CA SER A 209 17.48 -21.09 18.59
C SER A 209 17.68 -19.80 19.38
N ASP A 210 18.21 -18.76 18.75
CA ASP A 210 18.34 -17.43 19.33
C ASP A 210 17.11 -16.53 19.14
N GLY A 211 16.11 -17.01 18.40
CA GLY A 211 14.83 -16.33 18.15
C GLY A 211 14.74 -15.64 16.79
N ILE A 212 15.77 -15.71 15.96
CA ILE A 212 15.79 -15.21 14.59
C ILE A 212 15.78 -16.41 13.63
N ALA A 213 14.96 -16.38 12.58
CA ALA A 213 14.91 -17.49 11.61
C ALA A 213 16.20 -17.55 10.78
N ASP A 214 16.66 -18.74 10.38
CA ASP A 214 17.83 -18.99 9.51
C ASP A 214 17.82 -18.15 8.21
N LYS A 215 16.64 -17.75 7.73
CA LYS A 215 16.48 -16.87 6.55
C LYS A 215 16.77 -15.40 6.83
N PHE A 216 16.66 -14.97 8.08
CA PHE A 216 16.87 -13.61 8.56
C PHE A 216 18.10 -13.49 9.48
N ASP A 217 18.70 -14.62 9.83
CA ASP A 217 19.90 -14.74 10.65
C ASP A 217 21.15 -14.77 9.75
N ILE A 218 22.07 -13.82 9.95
CA ILE A 218 23.34 -13.76 9.20
C ILE A 218 24.30 -14.86 9.65
N CYS A 219 24.15 -15.35 10.87
CA CYS A 219 24.91 -16.45 11.45
C CYS A 219 24.02 -17.62 11.91
N PRO A 220 23.33 -18.37 11.02
CA PRO A 220 22.34 -19.44 11.32
C PRO A 220 22.80 -20.65 12.15
N SER A 221 23.98 -20.62 12.73
CA SER A 221 24.53 -21.72 13.54
C SER A 221 25.25 -21.22 14.78
N GLN A 222 25.23 -19.92 15.03
CA GLN A 222 25.85 -19.27 16.16
C GLN A 222 24.87 -18.28 16.80
N PRO A 223 24.35 -18.59 18.00
CA PRO A 223 23.27 -17.80 18.57
C PRO A 223 23.74 -16.41 18.98
N GLU A 224 22.88 -15.42 18.72
CA GLU A 224 23.05 -14.01 19.06
C GLU A 224 23.36 -13.78 20.56
N THR A 225 24.18 -12.76 20.80
CA THR A 225 24.50 -12.21 22.11
C THR A 225 23.82 -10.87 22.34
N TYR A 226 22.50 -10.88 22.60
CA TYR A 226 21.71 -9.70 22.99
C TYR A 226 22.44 -8.77 23.99
N ASN A 227 23.10 -7.74 23.48
CA ASN A 227 23.94 -6.83 24.25
C ASN A 227 23.77 -5.35 23.86
N ARG A 228 22.71 -5.04 23.09
CA ARG A 228 22.34 -3.70 22.58
C ARG A 228 23.30 -3.16 21.52
N PHE A 229 24.04 -4.06 20.89
CA PHE A 229 24.88 -3.80 19.74
C PHE A 229 24.46 -4.87 18.73
N SER A 230 24.04 -4.45 17.54
CA SER A 230 23.56 -5.30 16.44
C SER A 230 22.64 -6.49 16.75
N ASP A 231 21.83 -6.41 17.82
CA ASP A 231 20.94 -7.50 18.32
C ASP A 231 19.91 -8.10 17.31
N TYR A 232 19.84 -7.62 16.06
CA TYR A 232 18.90 -8.08 15.03
C TYR A 232 19.55 -8.85 13.88
N ASP A 233 20.89 -8.98 13.88
CA ASP A 233 21.61 -9.61 12.77
C ASP A 233 21.85 -11.12 12.97
N GLY A 234 21.52 -11.66 14.16
CA GLY A 234 21.64 -13.08 14.49
C GLY A 234 23.09 -13.54 14.72
N CYS A 235 24.05 -12.62 14.74
CA CYS A 235 25.46 -12.91 14.88
C CYS A 235 26.04 -12.47 16.24
N PRO A 236 26.71 -13.36 16.99
CA PRO A 236 27.28 -13.01 18.29
C PRO A 236 28.37 -11.94 18.17
N ASP A 237 28.12 -10.78 18.77
CA ASP A 237 29.04 -9.64 18.83
C ASP A 237 29.50 -9.28 20.27
N GLU A 238 30.41 -8.32 20.40
CA GLU A 238 30.89 -7.83 21.69
C GLU A 238 31.03 -6.29 21.65
N ALA A 239 30.30 -5.59 22.54
CA ALA A 239 30.44 -4.13 22.69
C ALA A 239 31.89 -3.70 23.09
N PRO A 240 32.57 -2.82 22.33
CA PRO A 240 33.95 -2.46 22.62
C PRO A 240 34.07 -1.39 23.73
N SER A 241 34.84 -1.70 24.77
CA SER A 241 35.12 -0.79 25.88
C SER A 241 36.40 0.01 25.64
N PHE A 242 36.37 1.35 25.53
CA PHE A 242 37.42 2.18 26.15
C PHE A 242 37.22 3.71 26.18
N THR A 243 37.99 4.29 27.11
CA THR A 243 38.13 5.67 27.56
C THR A 243 38.87 6.63 26.62
N GLY A 244 38.39 7.88 26.47
CA GLY A 244 39.23 9.00 26.03
C GLY A 244 38.47 10.18 25.40
N THR A 245 38.72 11.38 25.91
CA THR A 245 38.16 12.68 25.51
C THR A 245 38.45 13.08 24.05
N GLN A 246 37.43 13.17 23.21
CA GLN A 246 37.38 14.03 22.02
C GLN A 246 35.98 14.65 21.91
N ASN A 247 35.90 15.82 21.27
CA ASN A 247 34.65 16.51 20.95
C ASN A 247 33.99 15.74 19.80
N ASP A 248 33.19 14.79 20.22
CA ASP A 248 32.44 13.78 19.46
C ASP A 248 31.25 13.53 20.38
N VAL A 249 30.21 14.35 20.19
CA VAL A 249 29.10 14.56 21.14
C VAL A 249 28.18 13.34 21.21
N ASP A 250 28.02 12.62 20.10
CA ASP A 250 27.21 11.41 19.96
C ASP A 250 28.04 10.11 20.04
N GLY A 251 29.36 10.19 19.93
CA GLY A 251 30.28 9.09 20.22
C GLY A 251 30.50 8.15 19.05
N ASP A 252 30.21 8.59 17.83
CA ASP A 252 30.29 7.79 16.61
C ASP A 252 31.69 7.72 16.00
N ARG A 253 32.67 8.43 16.58
CA ARG A 253 34.09 8.49 16.19
C ARG A 253 34.40 9.39 15.00
N VAL A 254 33.41 10.10 14.47
CA VAL A 254 33.61 11.33 13.68
C VAL A 254 33.72 12.48 14.69
N MET A 255 34.50 13.53 14.37
CA MET A 255 34.62 14.66 15.30
C MET A 255 33.61 15.73 14.89
N ASP A 256 32.94 16.38 15.85
CA ASP A 256 31.90 17.42 15.63
C ASP A 256 32.21 18.47 14.53
N SER A 257 33.49 18.69 14.20
CA SER A 257 33.94 19.64 13.18
C SER A 257 33.96 19.12 11.74
N ASN A 258 34.00 17.80 11.58
CA ASN A 258 34.02 17.06 10.31
C ASN A 258 32.76 16.20 10.16
N ASP A 259 31.89 16.27 11.15
CA ASP A 259 30.66 15.54 11.31
C ASP A 259 29.52 16.43 10.84
N ALA A 260 28.73 15.91 9.89
CA ALA A 260 27.58 16.60 9.32
C ALA A 260 26.38 16.60 10.27
N CYS A 261 26.32 15.65 11.22
CA CYS A 261 25.30 15.52 12.25
C CYS A 261 25.90 15.38 13.66
N PRO A 262 26.52 16.44 14.24
CA PRO A 262 27.32 16.38 15.49
C PRO A 262 26.59 16.07 16.81
N ALA A 263 25.38 15.53 16.76
CA ALA A 263 24.62 15.11 17.92
C ALA A 263 23.86 13.79 17.69
N GLU A 264 24.03 13.18 16.52
CA GLU A 264 23.37 11.95 16.06
C GLU A 264 24.46 10.97 15.61
N PRO A 265 24.60 9.80 16.25
CA PRO A 265 25.73 8.94 15.98
C PRO A 265 25.61 8.19 14.66
N GLU A 266 26.66 8.24 13.83
CA GLU A 266 26.83 7.47 12.61
C GLU A 266 26.60 5.95 12.80
N ARG A 267 25.94 5.33 11.81
CA ARG A 267 25.74 3.89 11.68
C ARG A 267 26.60 3.36 10.55
N TYR A 268 27.78 2.86 10.90
CA TYR A 268 28.71 2.19 10.00
C TYR A 268 28.09 0.99 9.28
N ASN A 269 27.50 1.21 8.10
CA ASN A 269 26.74 0.24 7.31
C ASN A 269 27.32 0.07 5.88
N GLY A 270 28.37 0.81 5.53
CA GLY A 270 29.08 0.71 4.25
C GLY A 270 28.61 1.71 3.18
N PHE A 271 27.59 2.49 3.46
CA PHE A 271 27.11 3.63 2.66
C PHE A 271 27.45 4.90 3.42
N GLU A 272 28.06 5.89 2.77
CA GLU A 272 28.43 7.24 3.28
C GLU A 272 29.05 7.41 4.70
N ASP A 273 29.48 6.33 5.37
CA ASP A 273 30.14 6.20 6.70
C ASP A 273 31.26 7.21 7.09
N GLU A 274 31.70 8.10 6.20
CA GLU A 274 32.72 9.13 6.46
C GLU A 274 32.13 10.49 6.86
N ASP A 275 30.82 10.71 6.76
CA ASP A 275 30.19 12.03 6.93
C ASP A 275 29.63 12.34 8.34
N GLY A 276 29.41 11.32 9.18
CA GLY A 276 29.01 11.48 10.58
C GLY A 276 27.50 11.60 10.80
N CYS A 277 26.68 11.24 9.82
CA CYS A 277 25.23 11.23 9.93
C CYS A 277 24.71 9.80 9.79
N PRO A 278 23.86 9.29 10.71
CA PRO A 278 23.34 7.93 10.63
C PRO A 278 22.73 7.63 9.25
N ASP A 279 23.48 6.86 8.47
CA ASP A 279 23.06 6.46 7.15
C ASP A 279 21.88 5.50 7.26
N ILE A 280 20.76 5.94 6.71
CA ILE A 280 19.64 5.06 6.41
C ILE A 280 19.88 4.66 4.95
N PRO A 281 20.17 3.38 4.67
CA PRO A 281 20.15 2.88 3.29
C PRO A 281 18.79 3.22 2.67
N PRO A 282 18.64 3.20 1.34
CA PRO A 282 17.36 3.48 0.69
C PRO A 282 16.38 2.34 1.00
N TYR A 283 15.85 2.36 2.20
CA TYR A 283 14.64 1.72 2.66
C TYR A 283 13.66 2.86 2.77
N SER A 284 12.55 2.71 2.05
CA SER A 284 11.45 3.66 1.98
C SER A 284 11.24 4.39 3.30
N THR A 285 11.37 5.72 3.27
CA THR A 285 10.83 6.55 4.33
C THR A 285 9.32 6.50 4.18
N ASP A 286 8.73 5.49 4.80
CA ASP A 286 7.29 5.44 5.04
C ASP A 286 7.02 6.42 6.19
N SER A 287 7.06 7.71 5.87
CA SER A 287 6.45 8.74 6.72
C SER A 287 4.95 8.53 6.67
N ASP A 288 4.27 8.81 7.77
CA ASP A 288 2.82 8.98 7.81
C ASP A 288 2.63 10.47 8.14
N ALA A 289 2.48 11.29 7.11
CA ALA A 289 2.60 12.73 7.22
C ALA A 289 1.35 13.41 7.81
N ASP A 290 0.23 12.69 7.95
CA ASP A 290 -0.98 13.18 8.62
C ASP A 290 -1.40 12.40 9.89
N LEU A 291 -0.64 11.36 10.22
CA LEU A 291 -0.68 10.55 11.44
C LEU A 291 -2.00 9.80 11.60
N ASP A 292 -2.54 9.23 10.52
CA ASP A 292 -3.75 8.42 10.55
C ASP A 292 -3.52 6.93 10.84
N GLY A 293 -2.29 6.44 10.72
CA GLY A 293 -1.93 5.04 10.90
C GLY A 293 -1.70 4.28 9.60
N ILE A 294 -1.84 4.94 8.45
CA ILE A 294 -1.57 4.46 7.10
C ILE A 294 -0.33 5.22 6.60
N LEU A 295 0.64 4.49 6.05
CA LEU A 295 1.95 5.06 5.69
C LEU A 295 1.85 5.79 4.33
N ASP A 296 2.55 6.92 4.12
CA ASP A 296 2.51 7.76 2.89
C ASP A 296 2.71 6.99 1.57
N ASN A 297 3.31 5.80 1.60
CA ASN A 297 3.50 4.93 0.43
C ASN A 297 2.24 4.12 0.07
N ILE A 298 1.38 3.82 1.05
CA ILE A 298 0.09 3.12 0.90
C ILE A 298 -1.10 4.07 1.11
N ASP A 299 -0.87 5.25 1.66
CA ASP A 299 -1.82 6.33 1.88
C ASP A 299 -1.97 7.16 0.58
N GLN A 300 -3.18 7.14 0.02
CA GLN A 300 -3.59 7.88 -1.16
C GLN A 300 -3.71 9.40 -0.89
N CYS A 301 -3.86 9.81 0.37
CA CYS A 301 -4.07 11.19 0.78
C CYS A 301 -2.95 11.84 1.59
N LYS A 302 -1.88 11.15 2.03
CA LYS A 302 -0.54 11.59 2.50
C LYS A 302 -0.39 12.80 3.43
N LEU A 303 -1.40 13.65 3.61
CA LEU A 303 -1.38 14.98 4.23
C LEU A 303 -2.74 15.30 4.86
N VAL A 304 -3.72 14.40 4.73
CA VAL A 304 -5.08 14.53 5.23
C VAL A 304 -5.49 13.20 5.86
N LYS A 305 -5.53 13.18 7.19
CA LYS A 305 -5.82 12.01 8.03
C LYS A 305 -7.10 11.27 7.66
N GLU A 306 -7.03 9.95 7.46
CA GLU A 306 -8.14 9.00 7.29
C GLU A 306 -9.25 9.12 8.36
N THR A 307 -10.49 8.82 7.96
CA THR A 307 -11.67 8.73 8.79
C THR A 307 -12.24 7.30 8.81
N TYR A 308 -11.69 6.43 9.65
CA TYR A 308 -12.16 5.05 9.88
C TYR A 308 -13.69 4.93 10.08
N ASN A 309 -14.40 4.45 9.05
CA ASN A 309 -15.86 4.32 9.02
C ASN A 309 -16.41 3.03 8.38
N GLN A 310 -15.55 2.01 8.15
CA GLN A 310 -15.85 0.70 7.52
C GLN A 310 -16.13 0.75 6.02
N PHE A 311 -15.84 1.87 5.39
CA PHE A 311 -15.79 2.03 3.94
C PHE A 311 -14.35 2.43 3.63
N GLU A 312 -13.73 1.80 2.63
CA GLU A 312 -12.38 2.12 2.08
C GLU A 312 -11.24 2.48 3.08
N ASP A 313 -11.35 2.10 4.36
CA ASP A 313 -10.46 2.41 5.50
C ASP A 313 -8.97 2.02 5.35
N GLU A 314 -8.58 1.40 4.24
CA GLU A 314 -7.20 0.96 3.97
C GLU A 314 -6.46 1.91 3.01
N ASP A 315 -7.14 2.93 2.45
CA ASP A 315 -6.59 3.77 1.40
C ASP A 315 -5.96 5.09 1.87
N GLY A 316 -6.09 5.45 3.16
CA GLY A 316 -5.49 6.66 3.76
C GLY A 316 -6.22 7.98 3.44
N CYS A 317 -7.27 7.94 2.62
CA CYS A 317 -8.03 9.12 2.24
C CYS A 317 -9.32 9.33 3.04
N PRO A 318 -9.46 10.43 3.84
CA PRO A 318 -10.63 10.66 4.66
C PRO A 318 -11.90 10.61 3.85
N ASP A 319 -12.60 9.52 4.09
CA ASP A 319 -13.86 9.23 3.48
C ASP A 319 -14.89 10.24 3.89
N TYR A 320 -15.14 11.16 2.97
CA TYR A 320 -16.18 12.14 3.15
C TYR A 320 -17.51 11.54 2.77
N VAL A 321 -18.19 10.96 3.76
CA VAL A 321 -19.64 10.75 3.67
C VAL A 321 -20.34 12.11 3.79
N SER A 322 -20.29 12.93 2.73
CA SER A 322 -21.36 13.85 2.31
C SER A 322 -21.04 14.74 1.09
N ASN A 323 -21.92 14.70 0.09
CA ASN A 323 -22.20 15.80 -0.87
C ASN A 323 -21.33 15.91 -2.12
N LYS A 324 -21.23 14.82 -2.90
CA LYS A 324 -21.60 14.89 -4.32
C LYS A 324 -22.24 13.57 -4.68
N ARG A 325 -23.57 13.58 -4.65
CA ARG A 325 -24.37 12.41 -4.95
C ARG A 325 -24.01 11.89 -6.34
N PRO A 326 -23.80 10.59 -6.54
CA PRO A 326 -23.76 9.99 -7.87
C PRO A 326 -25.11 10.06 -8.61
N THR A 327 -26.09 10.77 -8.03
CA THR A 327 -27.47 10.89 -8.50
C THR A 327 -27.90 12.37 -8.38
N PRO A 328 -28.53 12.95 -9.41
CA PRO A 328 -29.01 14.34 -9.37
C PRO A 328 -29.88 14.59 -8.14
N ASP A 329 -29.73 15.76 -7.53
CA ASP A 329 -30.46 16.27 -6.37
C ASP A 329 -30.51 17.78 -6.53
N ASN A 330 -31.66 18.26 -6.97
CA ASN A 330 -31.76 19.59 -7.55
C ASN A 330 -32.28 20.63 -6.53
N ASP A 331 -32.59 20.24 -5.30
CA ASP A 331 -32.92 21.14 -4.19
C ASP A 331 -32.04 20.96 -2.93
N ASP A 332 -30.99 20.14 -3.01
CA ASP A 332 -29.92 19.97 -2.02
C ASP A 332 -30.45 19.49 -0.65
N ASP A 333 -31.45 18.61 -0.65
CA ASP A 333 -32.21 18.27 0.55
C ASP A 333 -31.87 16.93 1.19
N GLY A 334 -30.89 16.17 0.68
CA GLY A 334 -30.52 14.84 1.16
C GLY A 334 -31.25 13.64 0.52
N ILE A 335 -32.29 13.82 -0.31
CA ILE A 335 -32.96 12.80 -1.15
C ILE A 335 -32.69 13.01 -2.66
N ASN A 336 -32.48 11.94 -3.47
CA ASN A 336 -32.09 12.11 -4.88
C ASN A 336 -33.29 12.29 -5.82
N ASP A 337 -33.15 13.04 -6.91
CA ASP A 337 -34.22 13.39 -7.88
C ASP A 337 -35.00 12.17 -8.42
N TYR A 338 -34.40 10.98 -8.41
CA TYR A 338 -35.03 9.75 -8.89
C TYR A 338 -35.99 9.12 -7.86
N VAL A 339 -35.76 9.35 -6.57
CA VAL A 339 -36.60 8.88 -5.46
C VAL A 339 -37.37 10.01 -4.76
N ASP A 340 -36.99 11.26 -5.04
CA ASP A 340 -37.61 12.49 -4.56
C ASP A 340 -38.93 12.78 -5.31
N LEU A 341 -40.03 12.89 -4.56
CA LEU A 341 -41.35 13.22 -5.09
C LEU A 341 -41.51 14.71 -5.42
N CYS A 342 -40.66 15.57 -4.85
CA CYS A 342 -40.59 17.00 -5.09
C CYS A 342 -39.16 17.52 -5.41
N PRO A 343 -38.51 17.12 -6.55
CA PRO A 343 -37.09 17.42 -6.94
C PRO A 343 -36.64 18.89 -7.13
N THR A 344 -37.40 19.85 -6.59
CA THR A 344 -37.18 21.29 -6.70
C THR A 344 -37.60 22.03 -5.44
N GLN A 345 -38.07 21.31 -4.42
CA GLN A 345 -38.49 21.83 -3.13
C GLN A 345 -37.85 21.00 -2.02
N PRO A 346 -36.94 21.59 -1.25
CA PRO A 346 -36.20 20.81 -0.28
C PRO A 346 -37.09 20.32 0.86
N GLU A 347 -36.92 19.06 1.22
CA GLU A 347 -37.53 18.42 2.36
C GLU A 347 -37.33 19.22 3.66
N THR A 348 -38.32 19.16 4.54
CA THR A 348 -38.27 19.68 5.88
C THR A 348 -38.05 18.54 6.88
N TYR A 349 -36.79 18.21 7.16
CA TYR A 349 -36.41 17.22 8.18
C TYR A 349 -37.02 17.52 9.55
N ASN A 350 -38.13 16.85 9.86
CA ASN A 350 -38.90 17.08 11.08
C ASN A 350 -39.34 15.78 11.77
N GLY A 351 -38.89 14.63 11.29
CA GLY A 351 -39.22 13.30 11.84
C GLY A 351 -40.42 12.65 11.17
N LEU A 352 -40.98 13.28 10.14
CA LEU A 352 -42.17 12.85 9.41
C LEU A 352 -41.83 12.89 7.92
N TYR A 353 -42.15 11.82 7.21
CA TYR A 353 -41.90 11.63 5.78
C TYR A 353 -40.55 12.11 5.23
N ASP A 354 -39.52 12.17 6.09
CA ASP A 354 -38.15 12.60 5.78
C ASP A 354 -37.42 11.75 4.70
N ARG A 355 -38.12 10.86 4.00
CA ARG A 355 -37.62 10.02 2.90
C ARG A 355 -38.36 10.24 1.58
N ASP A 356 -39.42 11.06 1.53
CA ASP A 356 -40.21 11.27 0.31
C ASP A 356 -39.79 12.51 -0.50
N GLY A 357 -38.99 13.42 0.05
CA GLY A 357 -38.36 14.54 -0.65
C GLY A 357 -39.29 15.74 -0.82
N CYS A 358 -40.46 15.73 -0.17
CA CYS A 358 -41.44 16.79 -0.27
C CYS A 358 -41.58 17.54 1.05
N PRO A 359 -41.39 18.88 1.09
CA PRO A 359 -41.43 19.65 2.33
C PRO A 359 -42.70 19.42 3.14
N ASP A 360 -42.51 18.74 4.27
CA ASP A 360 -43.57 18.51 5.21
C ASP A 360 -43.96 19.80 5.92
N SER A 361 -45.24 20.14 5.84
CA SER A 361 -45.76 21.27 6.59
C SER A 361 -45.85 20.90 8.07
N ASP A 362 -45.34 21.78 8.96
CA ASP A 362 -45.36 21.82 10.46
C ASP A 362 -46.70 21.48 11.17
N ARG A 363 -47.66 20.85 10.50
CA ARG A 363 -49.02 20.53 10.94
C ARG A 363 -49.52 19.25 10.29
N THR A 364 -48.74 18.19 10.36
CA THR A 364 -49.34 16.87 10.52
C THR A 364 -50.10 16.89 11.86
N LEU A 365 -51.39 16.59 11.79
CA LEU A 365 -52.19 16.42 13.01
C LEU A 365 -51.85 15.02 13.51
N ASP A 366 -51.21 14.91 14.66
CA ASP A 366 -51.06 13.65 15.40
C ASP A 366 -51.96 13.77 16.63
N ARG A 367 -53.14 13.14 16.58
CA ARG A 367 -54.24 13.44 17.51
C ARG A 367 -54.20 12.64 18.80
N ASP A 368 -53.69 11.41 18.76
CA ASP A 368 -53.42 10.54 19.90
C ASP A 368 -52.01 10.71 20.45
N GLY A 369 -51.07 11.26 19.68
CA GLY A 369 -49.74 11.62 20.14
C GLY A 369 -48.80 10.43 20.17
N ASP A 370 -49.00 9.46 19.28
CA ASP A 370 -48.16 8.28 19.17
C ASP A 370 -47.01 8.44 18.16
N ALA A 371 -46.79 9.66 17.65
CA ALA A 371 -45.75 10.01 16.68
C ALA A 371 -45.99 9.52 15.24
N ILE A 372 -47.18 8.99 14.93
CA ILE A 372 -47.63 8.71 13.56
C ILE A 372 -48.68 9.76 13.15
N PRO A 373 -48.49 10.49 12.03
CA PRO A 373 -49.47 11.48 11.56
C PRO A 373 -50.85 10.90 11.25
N ASP A 374 -51.94 11.61 11.60
CA ASP A 374 -53.37 11.23 11.37
C ASP A 374 -53.65 10.76 9.93
N ASP A 375 -52.86 11.19 8.94
CA ASP A 375 -53.00 10.87 7.53
C ASP A 375 -52.35 9.55 7.09
N LEU A 376 -51.39 9.03 7.85
CA LEU A 376 -50.88 7.66 7.69
C LEU A 376 -51.24 6.70 8.82
N ASP A 377 -51.67 7.23 9.96
CA ASP A 377 -52.21 6.45 11.06
C ASP A 377 -53.55 5.79 10.64
N GLN A 378 -53.61 4.46 10.71
CA GLN A 378 -54.84 3.69 10.45
C GLN A 378 -55.85 3.79 11.60
N CYS A 379 -55.40 4.18 12.79
CA CYS A 379 -56.17 4.45 13.99
C CYS A 379 -55.94 5.87 14.60
N PRO A 380 -56.24 6.99 13.90
CA PRO A 380 -55.96 8.43 14.24
C PRO A 380 -56.51 9.04 15.55
N ILE A 381 -56.87 8.23 16.52
CA ILE A 381 -57.43 8.60 17.83
C ILE A 381 -57.03 7.61 18.93
N SER A 382 -56.29 6.55 18.61
CA SER A 382 -55.91 5.48 19.52
C SER A 382 -54.39 5.31 19.46
N LEU A 383 -53.72 5.71 20.53
CA LEU A 383 -52.26 5.65 20.65
C LEU A 383 -51.71 4.23 20.38
N GLU A 384 -50.73 4.15 19.48
CA GLU A 384 -49.93 2.94 19.22
C GLU A 384 -49.24 2.38 20.48
N THR A 385 -49.06 1.06 20.49
CA THR A 385 -48.31 0.29 21.49
C THR A 385 -47.04 -0.28 20.85
N TYR A 386 -45.97 0.52 20.83
CA TYR A 386 -44.62 0.13 20.38
C TYR A 386 -44.14 -1.18 21.01
N ASN A 387 -44.25 -2.29 20.27
CA ASN A 387 -43.91 -3.64 20.74
C ASN A 387 -43.12 -4.47 19.72
N GLY A 388 -42.71 -3.87 18.60
CA GLY A 388 -41.91 -4.52 17.55
C GLY A 388 -42.74 -5.21 16.47
N TYR A 389 -44.06 -5.31 16.65
CA TYR A 389 -45.00 -5.78 15.64
C TYR A 389 -45.79 -4.58 15.12
N GLN A 390 -45.89 -4.44 13.79
CA GLN A 390 -46.70 -3.43 13.07
C GLN A 390 -46.67 -1.96 13.56
N ASP A 391 -45.66 -1.57 14.35
CA ASP A 391 -45.43 -0.25 14.96
C ASP A 391 -45.46 0.98 14.02
N LEU A 392 -45.62 0.80 12.70
CA LEU A 392 -45.71 1.87 11.71
C LEU A 392 -47.14 2.13 11.21
N ASP A 393 -48.14 1.36 11.65
CA ASP A 393 -49.53 1.50 11.17
C ASP A 393 -50.42 2.39 12.07
N GLY A 394 -49.96 2.74 13.27
CA GLY A 394 -50.64 3.63 14.22
C GLY A 394 -51.82 2.99 14.95
N CYS A 395 -52.06 1.69 14.77
CA CYS A 395 -53.09 0.96 15.48
C CYS A 395 -52.55 0.15 16.67
N PRO A 396 -53.01 0.42 17.92
CA PRO A 396 -52.54 -0.30 19.09
C PRO A 396 -52.69 -1.81 18.94
N ASP A 397 -51.53 -2.44 18.85
CA ASP A 397 -51.46 -3.87 18.71
C ASP A 397 -51.91 -4.58 19.99
N SER A 398 -52.83 -5.50 19.82
CA SER A 398 -53.49 -6.17 20.94
C SER A 398 -52.70 -7.32 21.55
N VAL A 399 -51.37 -7.35 21.36
CA VAL A 399 -50.45 -8.28 22.03
C VAL A 399 -49.78 -7.56 23.20
N PRO A 400 -50.32 -7.67 24.42
CA PRO A 400 -49.68 -7.08 25.58
C PRO A 400 -48.50 -7.99 25.92
N GLY A 401 -47.30 -7.52 25.62
CA GLY A 401 -46.06 -8.14 26.08
C GLY A 401 -46.11 -8.31 27.60
N PHE A 402 -46.27 -9.56 28.04
CA PHE A 402 -45.81 -10.14 29.31
C PHE A 402 -46.19 -11.64 29.36
N SER A 403 -45.16 -12.49 29.33
CA SER A 403 -45.06 -13.89 29.83
C SER A 403 -45.83 -15.01 29.10
N ASP A 404 -45.04 -16.00 28.64
CA ASP A 404 -45.39 -17.44 28.54
C ASP A 404 -46.61 -17.84 27.69
N LEU A 405 -46.99 -17.06 26.67
CA LEU A 405 -48.12 -17.35 25.81
C LEU A 405 -47.65 -17.66 24.38
N ASP A 406 -48.33 -18.62 23.77
CA ASP A 406 -48.21 -19.16 22.42
C ASP A 406 -49.63 -19.09 21.86
N PHE A 407 -49.90 -18.02 21.10
CA PHE A 407 -51.26 -17.59 20.79
C PHE A 407 -51.91 -18.43 19.69
N ASP A 408 -51.13 -18.91 18.72
CA ASP A 408 -51.61 -19.77 17.65
C ASP A 408 -51.46 -21.28 17.96
N GLY A 409 -50.70 -21.63 19.00
CA GLY A 409 -50.64 -22.95 19.60
C GLY A 409 -49.63 -23.88 18.93
N ASP A 410 -48.62 -23.34 18.26
CA ASP A 410 -47.58 -24.10 17.58
C ASP A 410 -46.42 -24.54 18.50
N ASN A 411 -46.39 -24.12 19.76
CA ASN A 411 -45.36 -24.35 20.78
C ASN A 411 -44.09 -23.50 20.64
N ILE A 412 -44.10 -22.48 19.81
CA ILE A 412 -43.13 -21.39 19.82
C ILE A 412 -43.78 -20.25 20.63
N LEU A 413 -43.01 -19.63 21.53
CA LEU A 413 -43.56 -18.56 22.37
C LEU A 413 -43.70 -17.30 21.52
N ASP A 414 -44.76 -16.51 21.71
CA ASP A 414 -45.05 -15.29 20.92
C ASP A 414 -43.86 -14.30 20.83
N LEU A 415 -42.90 -14.36 21.78
CA LEU A 415 -41.67 -13.54 21.78
C LEU A 415 -40.57 -14.05 20.83
N ASN A 416 -40.55 -15.36 20.59
CA ASN A 416 -39.62 -16.04 19.68
C ASN A 416 -40.31 -16.46 18.37
N ASP A 417 -41.57 -16.11 18.22
CA ASP A 417 -42.42 -16.43 17.08
C ASP A 417 -42.50 -15.21 16.16
N ARG A 418 -42.08 -15.38 14.90
CA ARG A 418 -42.11 -14.32 13.89
C ARG A 418 -43.49 -14.17 13.26
N CYS A 419 -44.37 -15.15 13.42
CA CYS A 419 -45.77 -15.09 13.03
C CYS A 419 -46.72 -15.51 14.18
N PRO A 420 -46.79 -14.77 15.31
CA PRO A 420 -47.54 -15.15 16.53
C PRO A 420 -49.06 -15.38 16.40
N LEU A 421 -49.62 -15.23 15.20
CA LEU A 421 -51.03 -15.38 14.90
C LEU A 421 -51.31 -16.51 13.92
N GLU A 422 -50.28 -17.11 13.31
CA GLU A 422 -50.40 -18.18 12.33
C GLU A 422 -49.49 -19.35 12.72
N PRO A 423 -50.06 -20.52 13.06
CA PRO A 423 -49.28 -21.58 13.67
C PRO A 423 -48.32 -22.22 12.68
N GLU A 424 -47.08 -22.43 13.12
CA GLU A 424 -46.04 -23.15 12.38
C GLU A 424 -46.51 -24.53 11.89
N ILE A 425 -46.05 -24.90 10.69
CA ILE A 425 -46.22 -26.19 10.09
C ILE A 425 -44.90 -26.95 10.16
N TYR A 426 -44.68 -27.65 11.28
CA TYR A 426 -43.53 -28.54 11.48
C TYR A 426 -43.30 -29.49 10.28
N ASN A 427 -42.33 -29.14 9.46
CA ASN A 427 -41.99 -29.86 8.23
C ASN A 427 -40.47 -30.10 8.06
N ALA A 428 -39.67 -29.71 9.06
CA ALA A 428 -38.21 -29.79 9.14
C ALA A 428 -37.44 -28.75 8.31
N TYR A 429 -38.11 -27.75 7.76
CA TYR A 429 -37.52 -26.55 7.19
C TYR A 429 -37.91 -25.38 8.10
N LEU A 430 -36.95 -24.56 8.53
CA LEU A 430 -37.16 -23.35 9.35
C LEU A 430 -38.16 -23.41 10.52
N ASP A 431 -38.48 -24.61 11.04
CA ASP A 431 -39.41 -24.91 12.15
C ASP A 431 -39.16 -24.15 13.48
N GLY A 432 -38.16 -23.27 13.56
CA GLY A 432 -37.85 -22.45 14.73
C GLY A 432 -38.20 -20.97 14.59
N ASP A 433 -38.71 -20.51 13.44
CA ASP A 433 -39.06 -19.10 13.24
C ASP A 433 -40.54 -18.76 13.52
N GLY A 434 -41.41 -19.76 13.66
CA GLY A 434 -42.83 -19.58 14.03
C GLY A 434 -43.72 -19.16 12.88
N CYS A 435 -43.21 -19.11 11.65
CA CYS A 435 -43.98 -18.74 10.49
C CYS A 435 -44.32 -19.94 9.61
N PRO A 436 -45.60 -20.24 9.33
CA PRO A 436 -45.99 -21.38 8.53
C PRO A 436 -45.32 -21.32 7.17
N ASP A 437 -44.39 -22.24 6.95
CA ASP A 437 -43.79 -22.40 5.65
C ASP A 437 -44.89 -22.66 4.64
N VAL A 438 -44.98 -21.77 3.66
CA VAL A 438 -45.78 -22.04 2.47
C VAL A 438 -45.31 -23.37 1.93
N GLU A 439 -46.21 -24.36 1.81
CA GLU A 439 -45.93 -25.64 1.15
C GLU A 439 -45.27 -25.32 -0.19
N VAL A 440 -43.94 -25.33 -0.23
CA VAL A 440 -43.25 -25.11 -1.48
C VAL A 440 -43.21 -26.45 -2.15
N LEU A 441 -43.86 -26.48 -3.30
CA LEU A 441 -43.94 -27.66 -4.13
C LEU A 441 -42.50 -28.04 -4.48
N ASP A 442 -42.09 -29.19 -3.95
CA ASP A 442 -40.85 -29.91 -4.23
C ASP A 442 -41.34 -31.30 -4.64
N SER A 443 -41.58 -31.44 -5.94
CA SER A 443 -42.37 -32.52 -6.54
C SER A 443 -41.62 -33.85 -6.58
N ASP A 444 -40.29 -33.83 -6.50
CA ASP A 444 -39.42 -35.01 -6.42
C ASP A 444 -38.71 -35.18 -5.06
N GLY A 445 -38.70 -34.16 -4.21
CA GLY A 445 -38.31 -34.24 -2.81
C GLY A 445 -36.81 -34.17 -2.60
N ASP A 446 -36.08 -33.46 -3.47
CA ASP A 446 -34.63 -33.35 -3.40
C ASP A 446 -34.12 -32.19 -2.54
N GLY A 447 -35.01 -31.30 -2.09
CA GLY A 447 -34.69 -30.15 -1.25
C GLY A 447 -34.62 -28.82 -2.02
N ILE A 448 -34.73 -28.85 -3.36
CA ILE A 448 -34.83 -27.67 -4.22
C ILE A 448 -36.31 -27.50 -4.61
N ARG A 449 -36.76 -26.24 -4.60
CA ARG A 449 -38.18 -25.90 -4.80
C ARG A 449 -38.50 -25.94 -6.29
N ASP A 450 -39.65 -26.48 -6.73
CA ASP A 450 -40.08 -26.59 -8.15
C ASP A 450 -39.93 -25.27 -8.96
N THR A 451 -39.98 -24.11 -8.31
CA THR A 451 -39.84 -22.80 -8.95
C THR A 451 -38.39 -22.41 -9.26
N LEU A 452 -37.43 -23.02 -8.55
CA LEU A 452 -35.99 -22.85 -8.65
C LEU A 452 -35.31 -24.08 -9.28
N ASP A 453 -35.98 -25.22 -9.25
CA ASP A 453 -35.56 -26.49 -9.82
C ASP A 453 -35.77 -26.55 -11.36
N LEU A 454 -34.69 -26.85 -12.10
CA LEU A 454 -34.73 -27.06 -13.56
C LEU A 454 -35.37 -28.40 -13.95
N CYS A 455 -35.38 -29.38 -13.04
CA CYS A 455 -35.94 -30.71 -13.20
C CYS A 455 -36.99 -31.09 -12.12
N PRO A 456 -38.15 -30.37 -12.00
CA PRO A 456 -39.16 -30.56 -10.94
C PRO A 456 -39.88 -31.92 -10.84
N ASP A 457 -39.44 -32.95 -11.54
CA ASP A 457 -40.04 -34.28 -11.51
C ASP A 457 -38.95 -35.37 -11.26
N ARG A 458 -37.69 -35.00 -11.02
CA ARG A 458 -36.55 -35.91 -10.87
C ARG A 458 -35.59 -35.37 -9.81
N ASP A 459 -35.38 -36.20 -8.79
CA ASP A 459 -34.55 -35.88 -7.63
C ASP A 459 -33.08 -35.59 -7.98
N GLU A 460 -32.55 -34.46 -7.52
CA GLU A 460 -31.13 -34.09 -7.54
C GLU A 460 -30.24 -35.17 -6.89
N THR A 461 -29.06 -35.36 -7.48
CA THR A 461 -27.98 -36.20 -6.97
C THR A 461 -26.93 -35.36 -6.27
N TRP A 462 -27.16 -35.03 -4.98
CA TRP A 462 -26.22 -34.32 -4.10
C TRP A 462 -24.80 -34.91 -4.12
N ASN A 463 -23.91 -34.30 -4.89
CA ASN A 463 -22.56 -34.80 -5.14
C ASN A 463 -21.47 -33.70 -5.17
N ARG A 464 -21.82 -32.45 -4.82
CA ARG A 464 -20.98 -31.23 -4.81
C ARG A 464 -20.65 -30.65 -6.19
N TYR A 465 -21.22 -31.20 -7.25
CA TYR A 465 -21.22 -30.61 -8.58
C TYR A 465 -22.64 -30.14 -8.85
N GLN A 466 -22.81 -28.89 -9.30
CA GLN A 466 -24.10 -28.29 -9.71
C GLN A 466 -25.35 -28.54 -8.83
N ASP A 467 -25.18 -28.93 -7.56
CA ASP A 467 -26.20 -29.20 -6.51
C ASP A 467 -27.24 -28.07 -6.24
N SER A 468 -27.25 -26.99 -7.02
CA SER A 468 -28.17 -25.85 -6.86
C SER A 468 -29.20 -25.73 -7.99
N ASP A 469 -29.12 -26.56 -9.05
CA ASP A 469 -30.02 -26.48 -10.20
C ASP A 469 -31.21 -27.46 -10.15
N GLY A 470 -31.19 -28.47 -9.27
CA GLY A 470 -32.30 -29.43 -9.04
C GLY A 470 -32.38 -30.54 -10.09
N CYS A 471 -31.40 -30.65 -10.97
CA CYS A 471 -31.34 -31.70 -11.97
C CYS A 471 -30.34 -32.80 -11.62
N PRO A 472 -30.76 -34.08 -11.48
CA PRO A 472 -29.85 -35.18 -11.19
C PRO A 472 -28.68 -35.21 -12.16
N ASP A 473 -27.53 -34.84 -11.62
CA ASP A 473 -26.26 -34.99 -12.29
C ASP A 473 -26.00 -36.48 -12.52
N GLU A 474 -25.85 -36.87 -13.78
CA GLU A 474 -25.37 -38.21 -14.07
C GLU A 474 -23.97 -38.33 -13.45
N GLN A 475 -23.72 -39.48 -12.79
CA GLN A 475 -22.47 -39.77 -12.08
C GLN A 475 -21.27 -39.11 -12.76
N PRO A 476 -20.35 -38.49 -12.01
CA PRO A 476 -19.15 -37.92 -12.61
C PRO A 476 -18.60 -38.98 -13.54
N ASP A 477 -18.49 -38.65 -14.84
CA ASP A 477 -18.00 -39.66 -15.77
C ASP A 477 -16.68 -40.15 -15.18
N THR A 478 -16.49 -41.46 -15.26
CA THR A 478 -15.28 -42.05 -14.71
C THR A 478 -14.10 -41.23 -15.18
N ASP A 479 -13.25 -40.80 -14.29
CA ASP A 479 -12.00 -40.13 -14.62
C ASP A 479 -10.92 -41.16 -14.32
N SER A 480 -10.58 -41.92 -15.36
CA SER A 480 -9.77 -43.13 -15.22
C SER A 480 -8.30 -42.83 -14.91
N ASP A 481 -7.81 -41.63 -15.21
CA ASP A 481 -6.41 -41.20 -15.02
C ASP A 481 -6.25 -40.02 -14.05
N TYR A 482 -7.36 -39.51 -13.51
CA TYR A 482 -7.47 -38.52 -12.43
C TYR A 482 -6.87 -37.15 -12.82
N ASP A 483 -7.14 -36.71 -14.04
CA ASP A 483 -6.75 -35.37 -14.53
C ASP A 483 -7.83 -34.29 -14.36
N SER A 484 -9.01 -34.63 -13.84
CA SER A 484 -10.17 -33.74 -13.67
C SER A 484 -10.98 -33.49 -14.96
N ILE A 485 -10.69 -34.21 -16.05
CA ILE A 485 -11.46 -34.25 -17.29
C ILE A 485 -12.19 -35.60 -17.36
N PRO A 486 -13.53 -35.62 -17.44
CA PRO A 486 -14.27 -36.88 -17.39
C PRO A 486 -14.04 -37.77 -18.65
N ASP A 487 -13.93 -39.11 -18.52
CA ASP A 487 -13.66 -40.09 -19.62
C ASP A 487 -14.60 -39.93 -20.84
N SER A 488 -15.78 -39.31 -20.65
CA SER A 488 -16.79 -39.11 -21.69
C SER A 488 -16.44 -37.97 -22.66
N VAL A 489 -15.68 -36.98 -22.18
CA VAL A 489 -15.22 -35.79 -22.90
C VAL A 489 -13.71 -35.81 -23.14
N ASP A 490 -12.98 -36.61 -22.37
CA ASP A 490 -11.56 -36.86 -22.52
C ASP A 490 -11.23 -37.68 -23.79
N ALA A 491 -10.33 -37.17 -24.63
CA ALA A 491 -9.84 -37.83 -25.83
C ALA A 491 -8.79 -38.92 -25.54
N CYS A 492 -8.14 -38.89 -24.37
CA CYS A 492 -7.22 -39.88 -23.84
C CYS A 492 -7.57 -40.36 -22.41
N PRO A 493 -8.71 -41.08 -22.20
CA PRO A 493 -9.24 -41.51 -20.89
C PRO A 493 -8.42 -42.50 -20.03
N GLN A 494 -7.11 -42.59 -20.19
CA GLN A 494 -6.20 -43.45 -19.42
C GLN A 494 -4.83 -42.79 -19.23
N GLU A 495 -4.62 -41.59 -19.75
CA GLU A 495 -3.37 -40.85 -19.72
C GLU A 495 -3.68 -39.44 -19.22
N ARG A 496 -3.22 -39.14 -18.00
CA ARG A 496 -3.52 -37.89 -17.30
C ARG A 496 -3.09 -36.66 -18.11
N GLU A 497 -3.99 -35.71 -18.34
CA GLU A 497 -3.70 -34.39 -18.89
C GLU A 497 -2.65 -33.63 -18.06
N ARG A 498 -1.86 -32.79 -18.74
CA ARG A 498 -0.91 -31.85 -18.17
C ARG A 498 -1.30 -30.43 -18.55
N PHE A 499 -2.14 -29.80 -17.72
CA PHE A 499 -2.48 -28.38 -17.79
C PHE A 499 -1.24 -27.49 -18.04
N ASN A 500 -1.08 -27.04 -19.28
CA ASN A 500 0.08 -26.27 -19.74
C ASN A 500 -0.29 -25.09 -20.64
N GLY A 501 -1.58 -24.76 -20.76
CA GLY A 501 -2.10 -23.62 -21.52
C GLY A 501 -2.34 -23.91 -22.99
N TYR A 502 -2.13 -25.14 -23.47
CA TYR A 502 -2.35 -25.55 -24.85
C TYR A 502 -3.27 -26.76 -24.87
N GLN A 503 -4.47 -26.62 -25.45
CA GLN A 503 -5.49 -27.67 -25.59
C GLN A 503 -5.90 -28.43 -24.32
N ASP A 504 -5.70 -27.81 -23.14
CA ASP A 504 -6.04 -28.34 -21.82
C ASP A 504 -7.51 -28.83 -21.63
N GLU A 505 -8.42 -28.58 -22.59
CA GLU A 505 -9.80 -29.09 -22.54
C GLU A 505 -10.01 -30.45 -23.24
N ASP A 506 -9.00 -31.01 -23.92
CA ASP A 506 -9.17 -32.24 -24.71
C ASP A 506 -8.82 -33.55 -23.96
N GLY A 507 -8.19 -33.47 -22.78
CA GLY A 507 -7.85 -34.60 -21.91
C GLY A 507 -6.68 -35.46 -22.40
N CYS A 508 -6.02 -35.09 -23.49
CA CYS A 508 -4.85 -35.79 -23.98
C CYS A 508 -3.56 -35.06 -23.65
N PRO A 509 -2.65 -35.61 -22.81
CA PRO A 509 -1.44 -34.91 -22.39
C PRO A 509 -0.74 -34.29 -23.59
N ASP A 510 -0.79 -32.96 -23.63
CA ASP A 510 -0.29 -32.20 -24.74
C ASP A 510 1.23 -32.28 -24.74
N TYR A 511 1.73 -33.27 -25.48
CA TYR A 511 3.11 -33.25 -25.90
C TYR A 511 3.20 -32.16 -26.97
N PRO A 512 4.07 -31.14 -26.81
CA PRO A 512 4.39 -30.25 -27.92
C PRO A 512 4.69 -31.16 -29.11
N ALA A 513 3.88 -31.02 -30.16
CA ALA A 513 3.74 -32.00 -31.22
C ALA A 513 5.09 -32.59 -31.56
N TYR A 514 5.35 -33.83 -31.10
CA TYR A 514 6.62 -34.54 -31.19
C TYR A 514 7.48 -33.93 -32.30
N SER A 515 8.35 -33.00 -31.92
CA SER A 515 9.34 -32.56 -32.88
C SER A 515 10.15 -33.82 -33.16
N THR A 516 10.13 -34.28 -34.41
CA THR A 516 10.71 -35.56 -34.83
C THR A 516 12.23 -35.53 -34.86
N THR A 517 12.77 -34.77 -33.95
CA THR A 517 14.04 -34.09 -34.03
C THR A 517 14.65 -34.33 -32.67
N SER A 518 15.71 -35.10 -32.71
CA SER A 518 16.56 -35.27 -31.56
C SER A 518 17.22 -33.91 -31.35
N ASP A 519 17.25 -33.39 -30.15
CA ASP A 519 18.11 -32.28 -29.75
C ASP A 519 19.17 -32.92 -28.85
N SER A 520 20.37 -33.09 -29.40
CA SER A 520 21.39 -33.99 -28.84
C SER A 520 22.24 -33.34 -27.74
N ASP A 521 22.30 -32.01 -27.70
CA ASP A 521 23.00 -31.15 -26.75
C ASP A 521 22.06 -30.35 -25.85
N TYR A 522 20.75 -30.42 -26.09
CA TYR A 522 19.66 -29.91 -25.25
C TYR A 522 19.67 -28.37 -25.15
N ASP A 523 19.98 -27.69 -26.25
CA ASP A 523 19.93 -26.23 -26.33
C ASP A 523 18.59 -25.70 -26.85
N GLY A 524 17.62 -26.56 -27.15
CA GLY A 524 16.31 -26.16 -27.64
C GLY A 524 16.23 -26.00 -29.16
N ILE A 525 17.32 -26.26 -29.89
CA ILE A 525 17.37 -26.26 -31.35
C ILE A 525 17.49 -27.71 -31.83
N ASP A 526 16.55 -28.10 -32.67
CA ASP A 526 16.42 -29.46 -33.16
C ASP A 526 17.61 -29.90 -34.05
N ASP A 527 18.17 -31.11 -33.89
CA ASP A 527 19.36 -31.62 -34.61
C ASP A 527 19.26 -31.47 -36.15
N ASP A 528 18.08 -31.35 -36.74
CA ASP A 528 17.91 -31.22 -38.19
C ASP A 528 18.03 -29.78 -38.71
N VAL A 529 17.83 -28.78 -37.85
CA VAL A 529 18.06 -27.36 -38.07
C VAL A 529 19.35 -26.84 -37.41
N ASP A 530 19.80 -27.54 -36.36
CA ASP A 530 21.04 -27.28 -35.62
C ASP A 530 22.29 -27.65 -36.44
N GLN A 531 23.17 -26.66 -36.61
CA GLN A 531 24.46 -26.77 -37.29
C GLN A 531 25.55 -27.43 -36.42
N CYS A 532 25.45 -27.38 -35.09
CA CYS A 532 26.42 -27.89 -34.14
C CYS A 532 26.03 -29.12 -33.30
N LYS A 533 24.79 -29.62 -33.24
CA LYS A 533 24.28 -30.97 -32.87
C LYS A 533 24.79 -31.68 -31.61
N LEU A 534 25.87 -31.26 -31.00
CA LEU A 534 26.55 -31.92 -29.89
C LEU A 534 27.21 -30.89 -28.96
N VAL A 535 27.08 -29.61 -29.28
CA VAL A 535 27.60 -28.49 -28.55
C VAL A 535 26.50 -27.45 -28.49
N ALA A 536 25.89 -27.34 -27.32
CA ALA A 536 24.77 -26.44 -27.05
C ALA A 536 25.09 -24.99 -27.44
N GLU A 537 24.14 -24.37 -28.14
CA GLU A 537 24.05 -22.94 -28.43
C GLU A 537 24.17 -22.08 -27.18
N THR A 538 24.71 -20.88 -27.36
CA THR A 538 24.85 -19.86 -26.33
C THR A 538 23.95 -18.68 -26.69
N TYR A 539 22.71 -18.70 -26.20
CA TYR A 539 21.72 -17.63 -26.45
C TYR A 539 22.25 -16.27 -26.01
N ASN A 540 22.69 -15.46 -26.97
CA ASN A 540 23.33 -14.17 -26.74
C ASN A 540 22.82 -13.07 -27.70
N LYS A 541 21.64 -13.28 -28.29
CA LYS A 541 20.95 -12.39 -29.24
C LYS A 541 21.70 -12.27 -30.60
N PHE A 542 22.71 -13.10 -30.85
CA PHE A 542 23.46 -13.15 -32.11
C PHE A 542 23.37 -14.56 -32.70
N ASN A 543 22.71 -14.69 -33.86
CA ASN A 543 22.55 -15.95 -34.60
C ASN A 543 22.05 -17.17 -33.81
N ASP A 544 21.36 -16.96 -32.69
CA ASP A 544 20.73 -17.97 -31.83
C ASP A 544 19.74 -18.94 -32.52
N GLU A 545 19.44 -18.78 -33.82
CA GLU A 545 18.61 -19.72 -34.58
C GLU A 545 19.43 -20.86 -35.24
N ASP A 546 20.76 -20.83 -35.13
CA ASP A 546 21.66 -21.64 -35.96
C ASP A 546 22.27 -22.87 -35.24
N GLY A 547 22.16 -22.91 -33.91
CA GLY A 547 22.47 -24.06 -33.06
C GLY A 547 23.95 -24.21 -32.68
N CYS A 548 24.80 -23.26 -33.05
CA CYS A 548 26.21 -23.25 -32.76
C CYS A 548 26.60 -22.16 -31.74
N PRO A 549 27.21 -22.52 -30.60
CA PRO A 549 27.57 -21.57 -29.56
C PRO A 549 28.37 -20.39 -30.09
N ASP A 550 27.70 -19.25 -30.11
CA ASP A 550 28.31 -17.98 -30.45
C ASP A 550 29.05 -17.42 -29.23
N VAL A 551 30.32 -17.12 -29.43
CA VAL A 551 31.18 -16.63 -28.35
C VAL A 551 31.20 -15.11 -28.42
N VAL A 552 30.37 -14.46 -27.62
CA VAL A 552 30.48 -13.02 -27.33
C VAL A 552 31.21 -12.91 -26.00
N ALA A 553 32.53 -12.72 -26.04
CA ALA A 553 33.41 -12.81 -24.89
C ALA A 553 33.37 -11.60 -23.92
N ASP A 554 32.56 -10.59 -24.20
CA ASP A 554 32.39 -9.43 -23.33
C ASP A 554 31.09 -8.77 -23.75
N ASN A 555 30.21 -8.39 -22.80
CA ASN A 555 28.91 -7.72 -22.99
C ASN A 555 29.00 -6.43 -23.85
N ARG A 556 29.28 -6.59 -25.13
CA ARG A 556 29.38 -5.58 -26.16
C ARG A 556 28.71 -6.18 -27.38
N GLU A 557 27.90 -5.39 -28.06
CA GLU A 557 27.11 -5.76 -29.25
C GLU A 557 27.95 -6.33 -30.43
N THR A 558 29.28 -6.44 -30.26
CA THR A 558 30.24 -6.96 -31.23
C THR A 558 31.39 -7.69 -30.50
N PRO A 559 31.79 -8.90 -30.93
CA PRO A 559 32.83 -9.73 -30.28
C PRO A 559 34.18 -9.00 -30.14
N ASP A 560 34.85 -9.18 -28.99
CA ASP A 560 36.21 -8.70 -28.64
C ASP A 560 36.88 -9.83 -27.83
N SER A 561 37.47 -10.78 -28.55
CA SER A 561 37.88 -12.11 -28.06
C SER A 561 39.10 -12.10 -27.14
N ASP A 562 39.86 -11.01 -27.09
CA ASP A 562 40.98 -10.84 -26.17
C ASP A 562 40.85 -9.65 -25.20
N GLY A 563 39.76 -8.89 -25.32
CA GLY A 563 39.31 -7.91 -24.33
C GLY A 563 40.13 -6.63 -24.33
N ASP A 564 40.75 -6.29 -25.45
CA ASP A 564 41.63 -5.13 -25.54
C ASP A 564 40.89 -3.82 -25.88
N GLY A 565 39.61 -3.86 -26.24
CA GLY A 565 38.84 -2.67 -26.62
C GLY A 565 38.57 -2.54 -28.11
N ILE A 566 39.14 -3.40 -28.96
CA ILE A 566 38.97 -3.41 -30.41
C ILE A 566 38.16 -4.65 -30.80
N TYR A 567 37.09 -4.47 -31.55
CA TYR A 567 36.22 -5.59 -31.93
C TYR A 567 36.89 -6.55 -32.92
N ASP A 568 36.66 -7.86 -32.80
CA ASP A 568 37.23 -8.96 -33.60
C ASP A 568 37.19 -8.76 -35.12
N TYR A 569 36.17 -8.06 -35.62
CA TYR A 569 36.02 -7.79 -37.05
C TYR A 569 36.89 -6.62 -37.55
N ARG A 570 37.38 -5.78 -36.63
CA ARG A 570 38.36 -4.70 -36.84
C ARG A 570 39.74 -5.03 -36.27
N ASP A 571 39.81 -6.04 -35.41
CA ASP A 571 41.03 -6.54 -34.79
C ASP A 571 41.77 -7.50 -35.73
N SER A 572 43.04 -7.21 -35.98
CA SER A 572 43.94 -8.01 -36.81
C SER A 572 44.55 -9.20 -36.05
N CYS A 573 44.52 -9.17 -34.72
CA CYS A 573 44.91 -10.26 -33.84
C CYS A 573 43.84 -10.55 -32.76
N PRO A 574 42.65 -11.10 -33.13
CA PRO A 574 41.50 -11.34 -32.23
C PRO A 574 41.69 -12.34 -31.07
N ASN A 575 42.92 -12.69 -30.71
CA ASN A 575 43.24 -13.63 -29.63
C ASN A 575 44.50 -13.19 -28.87
N GLN A 576 45.01 -11.99 -29.13
CA GLN A 576 46.17 -11.41 -28.48
C GLN A 576 45.91 -9.94 -28.18
N PRO A 577 45.75 -9.56 -26.92
CA PRO A 577 45.34 -8.21 -26.57
C PRO A 577 46.42 -7.18 -26.92
N GLU A 578 46.00 -6.06 -27.49
CA GLU A 578 46.80 -4.89 -27.81
C GLU A 578 47.48 -4.28 -26.57
N ILE A 579 48.64 -3.66 -26.80
CA ILE A 579 49.42 -2.94 -25.80
C ILE A 579 49.47 -1.47 -26.20
N TYR A 580 48.44 -0.70 -25.84
CA TYR A 580 48.34 0.75 -26.05
C TYR A 580 49.65 1.50 -25.73
N ASN A 581 50.42 1.87 -26.76
CA ASN A 581 51.71 2.54 -26.63
C ASN A 581 51.96 3.67 -27.66
N ASP A 582 50.88 4.19 -28.24
CA ASP A 582 50.84 5.27 -29.23
C ASP A 582 51.36 4.85 -30.62
N ILE A 583 51.37 3.55 -30.95
CA ILE A 583 51.86 3.02 -32.23
C ILE A 583 50.91 1.91 -32.70
N LEU A 584 50.16 2.16 -33.78
CA LEU A 584 49.21 1.20 -34.36
C LEU A 584 48.14 0.65 -33.40
N ASP A 585 47.84 1.38 -32.31
CA ASP A 585 46.83 1.06 -31.29
C ASP A 585 45.37 0.91 -31.82
N LEU A 586 45.13 0.90 -33.12
CA LEU A 586 43.83 0.68 -33.76
C LEU A 586 43.76 -0.63 -34.56
N ASP A 587 44.86 -1.39 -34.65
CA ASP A 587 44.92 -2.63 -35.43
C ASP A 587 44.69 -3.90 -34.60
N GLY A 588 44.69 -3.82 -33.26
CA GLY A 588 44.37 -4.92 -32.34
C GLY A 588 45.48 -5.95 -32.19
N CYS A 589 46.71 -5.65 -32.64
CA CYS A 589 47.83 -6.58 -32.62
C CYS A 589 49.00 -6.11 -31.74
N PRO A 590 49.34 -6.83 -30.64
CA PRO A 590 50.52 -6.49 -29.86
C PRO A 590 51.79 -6.59 -30.72
N GLU A 591 52.60 -5.55 -30.70
CA GLU A 591 53.70 -5.30 -31.66
C GLU A 591 54.89 -6.25 -31.48
N SER A 592 54.76 -7.23 -30.60
CA SER A 592 55.67 -8.36 -30.46
C SER A 592 55.73 -9.25 -31.71
N TYR A 593 54.77 -9.12 -32.64
CA TYR A 593 54.77 -9.81 -33.93
C TYR A 593 55.46 -9.02 -35.05
N ILE A 594 55.63 -7.71 -34.89
CA ILE A 594 56.24 -6.83 -35.87
C ILE A 594 57.76 -6.91 -35.73
N LEU A 595 58.42 -7.33 -36.81
CA LEU A 595 59.87 -7.40 -36.84
C LEU A 595 60.38 -5.97 -36.68
N ASN A 596 61.07 -5.68 -35.57
CA ASN A 596 61.64 -4.37 -35.21
C ASN A 596 62.75 -3.91 -36.21
N ILE A 597 62.43 -3.84 -37.49
CA ILE A 597 63.24 -3.37 -38.58
C ILE A 597 62.49 -2.18 -39.15
N ASP A 598 62.93 -1.00 -38.73
CA ASP A 598 62.48 0.31 -39.22
C ASP A 598 63.68 0.88 -39.99
N ARG A 599 63.66 0.74 -41.32
CA ARG A 599 64.83 1.01 -42.18
C ARG A 599 65.14 2.49 -42.37
N ASP A 600 64.15 3.36 -42.31
CA ASP A 600 64.30 4.80 -42.52
C ASP A 600 64.10 5.64 -41.25
N SER A 601 63.79 4.98 -40.15
CA SER A 601 63.82 5.51 -38.79
C SER A 601 62.85 6.66 -38.60
N ASP A 602 61.65 6.60 -39.19
CA ASP A 602 60.52 7.47 -38.82
C ASP A 602 59.77 7.01 -37.58
N GLY A 603 59.85 5.74 -37.22
CA GLY A 603 59.14 5.18 -36.06
C GLY A 603 58.03 4.22 -36.46
N ILE A 604 57.82 3.98 -37.76
CA ILE A 604 56.91 2.96 -38.28
C ILE A 604 57.77 1.79 -38.77
N ALA A 605 57.38 0.56 -38.46
CA ALA A 605 58.18 -0.62 -38.81
C ALA A 605 57.95 -1.03 -40.27
N ASP A 606 58.97 -1.55 -40.96
CA ASP A 606 58.97 -1.85 -42.40
C ASP A 606 57.81 -2.74 -42.91
N ASP A 607 57.25 -3.57 -42.03
CA ASP A 607 56.19 -4.54 -42.28
C ASP A 607 54.79 -3.91 -42.26
N VAL A 608 54.67 -2.73 -41.67
CA VAL A 608 53.45 -1.91 -41.58
C VAL A 608 53.61 -0.55 -42.29
N ASP A 609 54.84 -0.13 -42.56
CA ASP A 609 55.20 1.04 -43.37
C ASP A 609 54.92 0.78 -44.86
N GLU A 610 54.05 1.59 -45.49
CA GLU A 610 53.74 1.51 -46.92
C GLU A 610 54.92 2.03 -47.78
N CYS A 611 55.82 2.81 -47.18
CA CYS A 611 57.06 3.33 -47.74
C CYS A 611 58.33 2.96 -46.93
N PRO A 612 58.74 1.67 -46.82
CA PRO A 612 59.82 1.12 -45.95
C PRO A 612 61.28 1.60 -46.15
N ILE A 613 61.48 2.69 -46.86
CA ILE A 613 62.77 3.28 -47.23
C ILE A 613 62.71 4.81 -47.30
N ALA A 614 61.54 5.42 -47.13
CA ALA A 614 61.31 6.84 -47.27
C ALA A 614 60.63 7.38 -46.02
N LYS A 615 61.44 7.87 -45.08
CA LYS A 615 61.04 8.49 -43.82
C LYS A 615 59.83 9.44 -43.92
N GLU A 616 58.81 9.15 -43.12
CA GLU A 616 57.58 9.92 -42.96
C GLU A 616 57.82 11.38 -42.53
N ALA A 617 56.90 12.24 -42.94
CA ALA A 617 56.85 13.66 -42.66
C ALA A 617 55.60 14.04 -41.86
N TYR A 618 55.55 13.65 -40.58
CA TYR A 618 54.50 14.01 -39.60
C TYR A 618 53.99 15.45 -39.75
N ASN A 619 52.87 15.60 -40.45
CA ASN A 619 52.28 16.88 -40.81
C ASN A 619 50.77 16.96 -40.50
N GLY A 620 50.22 15.92 -39.87
CA GLY A 620 48.83 15.78 -39.47
C GLY A 620 47.91 15.26 -40.58
N TYR A 621 48.46 14.73 -41.66
CA TYR A 621 47.70 14.18 -42.78
C TYR A 621 48.31 12.85 -43.18
N GLN A 622 47.54 11.77 -43.01
CA GLN A 622 47.94 10.40 -43.35
C GLN A 622 49.26 9.93 -42.71
N ASP A 623 49.67 10.57 -41.60
CA ASP A 623 50.87 10.29 -40.79
C ASP A 623 51.01 8.84 -40.27
N GLU A 624 50.02 7.98 -40.49
CA GLU A 624 49.96 6.58 -40.04
C GLU A 624 50.40 5.56 -41.11
N ASP A 625 50.52 5.93 -42.39
CA ASP A 625 50.84 5.00 -43.48
C ASP A 625 52.36 4.85 -43.77
N GLY A 626 53.20 5.68 -43.13
CA GLY A 626 54.66 5.68 -43.29
C GLY A 626 55.16 6.31 -44.60
N CYS A 627 54.27 6.83 -45.45
CA CYS A 627 54.61 7.41 -46.74
C CYS A 627 54.65 8.93 -46.72
N PRO A 628 55.82 9.57 -47.00
CA PRO A 628 56.04 10.98 -46.72
C PRO A 628 55.07 11.84 -47.49
N ASP A 629 54.10 12.35 -46.75
CA ASP A 629 53.01 13.08 -47.34
C ASP A 629 53.42 14.49 -47.70
N THR A 630 52.92 14.90 -48.86
CA THR A 630 52.94 16.30 -49.24
C THR A 630 51.55 16.83 -49.08
N VAL A 631 51.26 17.46 -47.94
CA VAL A 631 50.22 18.49 -47.85
C VAL A 631 50.58 19.61 -48.82
N ILE A 632 50.14 19.44 -50.05
CA ILE A 632 49.70 20.58 -50.83
C ILE A 632 48.42 20.97 -50.10
N GLU A 633 48.45 22.10 -49.39
CA GLU A 633 47.29 22.73 -48.75
C GLU A 633 46.04 22.34 -49.53
N SER A 634 45.20 21.51 -48.90
CA SER A 634 43.92 21.11 -49.44
C SER A 634 43.19 22.40 -49.74
N PHE A 635 43.18 22.75 -51.03
CA PHE A 635 42.40 23.84 -51.55
C PHE A 635 40.98 23.29 -51.54
N VAL A 636 40.33 23.36 -50.37
CA VAL A 636 38.88 23.46 -50.34
C VAL A 636 38.63 24.77 -51.08
N VAL A 637 38.36 24.64 -52.38
CA VAL A 637 37.96 25.77 -53.19
C VAL A 637 36.59 26.13 -52.64
N ASP A 638 36.54 27.22 -51.92
CA ASP A 638 35.33 27.93 -51.54
C ASP A 638 35.35 29.17 -52.44
N SER A 639 34.66 29.07 -53.58
CA SER A 639 34.78 30.00 -54.69
C SER A 639 34.08 31.33 -54.43
N ASP A 640 33.16 31.39 -53.46
CA ASP A 640 32.42 32.60 -53.05
C ASP A 640 32.61 32.99 -51.58
N ASN A 641 33.39 32.22 -50.82
CA ASN A 641 33.88 32.49 -49.47
C ASN A 641 32.78 32.58 -48.40
N ASP A 642 31.72 31.78 -48.51
CA ASP A 642 30.64 31.75 -47.50
C ASP A 642 30.90 30.78 -46.34
N GLY A 643 31.90 29.90 -46.45
CA GLY A 643 32.25 28.92 -45.42
C GLY A 643 31.78 27.49 -45.73
N ILE A 644 31.07 27.28 -46.83
CA ILE A 644 30.71 25.97 -47.37
C ILE A 644 31.64 25.70 -48.57
N GLY A 645 32.25 24.51 -48.66
CA GLY A 645 33.16 24.22 -49.76
C GLY A 645 32.43 23.96 -51.09
N ASP A 646 33.03 24.29 -52.24
CA ASP A 646 32.45 24.08 -53.60
C ASP A 646 31.96 22.65 -53.88
N ALA A 647 32.39 21.66 -53.09
CA ALA A 647 31.98 20.27 -53.21
C ALA A 647 30.62 19.98 -52.55
N THR A 648 30.26 20.75 -51.53
CA THR A 648 29.03 20.64 -50.72
C THR A 648 28.07 21.81 -50.96
N ASP A 649 28.55 22.89 -51.58
CA ASP A 649 27.80 24.08 -51.95
C ASP A 649 27.05 23.87 -53.29
N GLU A 650 25.72 23.99 -53.29
CA GLU A 650 24.89 23.89 -54.50
C GLU A 650 25.07 25.10 -55.45
N CYS A 651 25.47 26.26 -54.91
CA CYS A 651 25.57 27.52 -55.62
C CYS A 651 26.99 28.01 -55.95
N ARG A 652 28.08 27.48 -55.40
CA ARG A 652 29.52 27.57 -55.82
C ARG A 652 30.13 28.90 -56.23
N LEU A 653 29.38 29.96 -56.44
CA LEU A 653 29.79 31.26 -56.98
C LEU A 653 28.94 32.40 -56.42
N ALA A 654 27.99 32.08 -55.54
CA ALA A 654 27.05 32.98 -54.92
C ALA A 654 26.99 32.61 -53.44
N ALA A 655 27.61 33.45 -52.61
CA ALA A 655 27.73 33.23 -51.18
C ALA A 655 26.37 33.23 -50.48
N GLU A 656 26.17 32.25 -49.59
CA GLU A 656 24.98 32.10 -48.75
C GLU A 656 24.69 33.32 -47.87
N ASN A 657 23.41 33.56 -47.59
CA ASN A 657 22.97 34.56 -46.63
C ASN A 657 22.28 33.91 -45.44
N TYR A 658 23.06 33.43 -44.47
CA TYR A 658 22.61 32.91 -43.17
C TYR A 658 21.45 33.71 -42.57
N ASN A 659 20.22 33.26 -42.82
CA ASN A 659 18.98 33.96 -42.47
C ASN A 659 17.94 33.06 -41.78
N GLY A 660 18.29 31.79 -41.51
CA GLY A 660 17.45 30.83 -40.80
C GLY A 660 16.57 29.99 -41.70
N PHE A 661 16.74 30.09 -43.02
CA PHE A 661 16.05 29.27 -44.01
C PHE A 661 17.13 28.59 -44.85
N GLN A 662 17.05 27.27 -45.02
CA GLN A 662 17.96 26.47 -45.86
C GLN A 662 19.47 26.78 -45.80
N ASP A 663 19.98 27.28 -44.66
CA ASP A 663 21.37 27.78 -44.48
C ASP A 663 22.49 26.72 -44.69
N GLU A 664 22.15 25.48 -45.03
CA GLU A 664 23.08 24.36 -45.24
C GLU A 664 23.30 24.03 -46.73
N ASP A 665 22.52 24.60 -47.67
CA ASP A 665 22.60 24.26 -49.10
C ASP A 665 23.62 25.10 -49.91
N GLY A 666 24.13 26.20 -49.33
CA GLY A 666 25.10 27.10 -49.93
C GLY A 666 24.54 28.06 -50.99
N CYS A 667 23.22 28.08 -51.20
CA CYS A 667 22.56 28.91 -52.19
C CYS A 667 21.83 30.13 -51.61
N PRO A 668 22.30 31.38 -51.87
CA PRO A 668 21.74 32.55 -51.23
C PRO A 668 20.25 32.63 -51.47
N ASP A 669 19.52 32.50 -50.36
CA ASP A 669 18.09 32.68 -50.32
C ASP A 669 17.75 34.07 -50.81
N VAL A 670 17.39 34.13 -52.08
CA VAL A 670 16.63 35.26 -52.59
C VAL A 670 15.29 35.23 -51.86
N VAL A 671 15.14 36.16 -50.93
CA VAL A 671 13.85 36.83 -50.71
C VAL A 671 13.41 37.38 -52.05
N ASP A 672 12.82 36.51 -52.87
CA ASP A 672 11.86 36.90 -53.88
C ASP A 672 10.75 37.57 -53.08
N VAL A 673 10.88 38.88 -52.91
CA VAL A 673 9.80 39.72 -52.44
C VAL A 673 8.73 39.54 -53.49
N MET A 674 7.84 38.59 -53.23
CA MET A 674 6.69 38.36 -54.06
C MET A 674 5.93 39.69 -54.10
N PRO A 675 5.47 40.15 -55.28
CA PRO A 675 4.72 41.39 -55.38
C PRO A 675 3.57 41.37 -54.37
N ASP A 676 3.46 42.43 -53.58
CA ASP A 676 2.41 42.70 -52.60
C ASP A 676 1.98 44.15 -52.89
N GLU A 677 0.96 44.28 -53.73
CA GLU A 677 0.58 45.54 -54.38
C GLU A 677 -0.11 46.52 -53.41
N ASP A 678 -0.69 46.04 -52.31
CA ASP A 678 -1.28 46.88 -51.26
C ASP A 678 -0.48 46.93 -49.95
N GLY A 679 0.51 46.07 -49.78
CA GLY A 679 1.54 46.13 -48.75
C GLY A 679 1.09 45.60 -47.40
N ASP A 680 0.11 44.70 -47.38
CA ASP A 680 -0.49 44.18 -46.15
C ASP A 680 0.27 43.00 -45.53
N GLY A 681 1.27 42.47 -46.23
CA GLY A 681 2.10 41.35 -45.79
C GLY A 681 1.74 40.00 -46.40
N VAL A 682 0.63 39.91 -47.16
CA VAL A 682 0.26 38.73 -47.94
C VAL A 682 0.63 38.98 -49.41
N PRO A 683 1.46 38.13 -50.05
CA PRO A 683 1.82 38.35 -51.45
C PRO A 683 0.65 38.24 -52.44
N ASP A 684 0.62 39.03 -53.51
CA ASP A 684 -0.42 39.09 -54.58
C ASP A 684 -0.85 37.71 -55.14
N VAL A 685 0.03 36.72 -55.08
CA VAL A 685 -0.21 35.36 -55.57
C VAL A 685 -1.00 34.48 -54.58
N MET A 686 -0.94 34.84 -53.30
CA MET A 686 -1.63 34.20 -52.17
C MET A 686 -2.76 35.08 -51.63
N ASP A 687 -2.75 36.37 -51.98
CA ASP A 687 -3.75 37.36 -51.62
C ASP A 687 -5.01 37.22 -52.50
N VAL A 688 -6.16 37.05 -51.85
CA VAL A 688 -7.47 36.96 -52.49
C VAL A 688 -7.99 38.34 -52.92
N CYS A 689 -7.53 39.41 -52.26
CA CYS A 689 -7.81 40.81 -52.55
C CYS A 689 -6.54 41.66 -52.79
N PRO A 690 -5.74 41.42 -53.85
CA PRO A 690 -4.43 42.06 -54.11
C PRO A 690 -4.39 43.60 -54.25
N ASP A 691 -5.53 44.27 -54.10
CA ASP A 691 -5.65 45.72 -54.19
C ASP A 691 -6.29 46.36 -52.95
N GLN A 692 -6.52 45.61 -51.87
CA GLN A 692 -7.15 46.03 -50.63
C GLN A 692 -6.40 45.50 -49.40
N ASN A 693 -5.59 46.35 -48.78
CA ASN A 693 -4.80 45.99 -47.60
C ASN A 693 -5.64 45.40 -46.44
N GLU A 694 -5.26 44.22 -45.98
CA GLU A 694 -5.80 43.48 -44.82
C GLU A 694 -5.86 44.31 -43.52
N VAL A 695 -6.85 43.99 -42.69
CA VAL A 695 -6.99 44.49 -41.33
C VAL A 695 -6.69 43.35 -40.34
N TRP A 696 -5.41 43.16 -40.03
CA TRP A 696 -4.91 42.22 -39.02
C TRP A 696 -5.69 42.30 -37.70
N ASN A 697 -6.68 41.44 -37.54
CA ASN A 697 -7.61 41.43 -36.42
C ASN A 697 -7.82 40.03 -35.82
N ARG A 698 -6.98 39.06 -36.25
CA ARG A 698 -6.95 37.64 -35.86
C ARG A 698 -8.12 36.82 -36.37
N TYR A 699 -8.88 37.34 -37.33
CA TYR A 699 -9.93 36.62 -38.03
C TYR A 699 -9.54 36.63 -39.51
N VAL A 700 -9.39 35.44 -40.11
CA VAL A 700 -9.06 35.23 -41.54
C VAL A 700 -7.85 36.02 -42.10
N ASP A 701 -6.96 36.54 -41.25
CA ASP A 701 -5.81 37.41 -41.60
C ASP A 701 -4.81 36.91 -42.67
N PHE A 702 -4.89 35.65 -43.12
CA PHE A 702 -3.96 35.09 -44.12
C PHE A 702 -4.52 35.07 -45.55
N ASP A 703 -5.75 35.52 -45.78
CA ASP A 703 -6.34 35.58 -47.12
C ASP A 703 -6.14 36.93 -47.85
N GLY A 704 -5.56 37.93 -47.17
CA GLY A 704 -5.25 39.26 -47.72
C GLY A 704 -6.48 40.13 -48.01
N CYS A 705 -7.66 39.76 -47.52
CA CYS A 705 -8.90 40.50 -47.72
C CYS A 705 -9.43 41.16 -46.44
N PRO A 706 -9.57 42.50 -46.38
CA PRO A 706 -9.96 43.20 -45.16
C PRO A 706 -11.31 42.71 -44.65
N ASP A 707 -11.24 42.03 -43.52
CA ASP A 707 -12.40 41.45 -42.89
C ASP A 707 -12.80 42.23 -41.63
N THR A 708 -13.90 41.80 -41.02
CA THR A 708 -14.33 42.36 -39.74
C THR A 708 -14.82 41.22 -38.88
N VAL A 709 -14.27 41.11 -37.67
CA VAL A 709 -14.72 40.15 -36.65
C VAL A 709 -16.26 40.18 -36.55
N PRO A 710 -16.97 39.06 -36.79
CA PRO A 710 -18.42 39.03 -36.69
C PRO A 710 -18.87 39.32 -35.27
N VAL A 711 -19.41 40.51 -35.03
CA VAL A 711 -20.02 40.84 -33.73
C VAL A 711 -21.42 40.23 -33.68
N GLY A 712 -21.52 39.06 -33.03
CA GLY A 712 -22.77 38.51 -32.50
C GLY A 712 -22.97 37.03 -32.81
N ASN A 713 -22.73 36.17 -31.84
CA ASN A 713 -23.65 35.72 -30.78
C ASN A 713 -22.78 35.08 -29.70
N PRO A 714 -23.14 35.10 -28.40
CA PRO A 714 -22.46 34.24 -27.45
C PRO A 714 -22.68 32.81 -27.91
N ILE A 715 -21.60 32.22 -28.40
CA ILE A 715 -21.49 30.80 -28.59
C ILE A 715 -21.41 30.29 -27.15
N SER A 716 -22.41 29.53 -26.74
CA SER A 716 -22.29 28.78 -25.49
C SER A 716 -21.22 27.72 -25.76
N ASP A 717 -20.21 27.80 -24.92
CA ASP A 717 -18.97 27.02 -24.87
C ASP A 717 -18.71 27.02 -23.35
N ALA A 718 -19.39 26.09 -22.66
CA ALA A 718 -19.57 26.17 -21.22
C ALA A 718 -18.26 25.90 -20.46
N ASP A 719 -17.44 25.00 -20.98
CA ASP A 719 -16.12 24.64 -20.47
C ASP A 719 -14.95 25.49 -21.01
N LYS A 720 -15.16 26.23 -22.10
CA LYS A 720 -14.19 27.16 -22.73
C LYS A 720 -13.02 26.47 -23.42
N ASP A 721 -13.22 25.28 -23.97
CA ASP A 721 -12.19 24.59 -24.75
C ASP A 721 -12.07 25.09 -26.20
N GLY A 722 -13.04 25.88 -26.66
CA GLY A 722 -13.09 26.45 -28.01
C GLY A 722 -13.94 25.68 -29.02
N ILE A 723 -14.59 24.59 -28.59
CA ILE A 723 -15.66 23.88 -29.28
C ILE A 723 -17.00 24.48 -28.79
N LYS A 724 -18.14 24.10 -29.34
CA LYS A 724 -19.44 24.72 -29.00
C LYS A 724 -20.34 23.66 -28.41
N ASP A 725 -21.14 23.99 -27.40
CA ASP A 725 -22.07 23.04 -26.75
C ASP A 725 -22.96 22.19 -27.71
N GLY A 726 -23.19 22.64 -28.95
CA GLY A 726 -23.98 21.88 -29.93
C GLY A 726 -23.19 20.96 -30.87
N ASP A 727 -21.87 21.14 -30.92
CA ASP A 727 -20.89 20.34 -31.68
C ASP A 727 -19.91 19.62 -30.72
N ASP A 728 -20.13 19.75 -29.42
CA ASP A 728 -19.34 19.26 -28.29
C ASP A 728 -20.07 18.09 -27.63
N GLU A 729 -19.42 16.93 -27.57
CA GLU A 729 -19.95 15.72 -26.93
C GLU A 729 -19.87 15.79 -25.40
N CYS A 730 -19.00 16.64 -24.83
CA CYS A 730 -18.75 16.81 -23.40
C CYS A 730 -18.83 18.29 -22.96
N VAL A 731 -19.95 18.93 -23.25
CA VAL A 731 -20.31 20.35 -23.00
C VAL A 731 -19.77 21.05 -21.73
N ASP A 732 -19.48 20.31 -20.64
CA ASP A 732 -19.04 20.86 -19.36
C ASP A 732 -17.56 20.54 -19.02
N GLU A 733 -16.85 19.78 -19.84
CA GLU A 733 -15.50 19.27 -19.63
C GLU A 733 -14.57 19.67 -20.79
N PRO A 734 -13.57 20.53 -20.57
CA PRO A 734 -12.83 21.11 -21.68
C PRO A 734 -11.88 20.10 -22.34
N GLU A 735 -11.90 20.03 -23.67
CA GLU A 735 -11.01 19.22 -24.48
C GLU A 735 -9.52 19.35 -24.11
N THR A 736 -8.84 18.22 -24.10
CA THR A 736 -7.39 18.09 -23.91
C THR A 736 -6.71 18.04 -25.26
N TRP A 737 -6.33 19.20 -25.79
CA TRP A 737 -5.63 19.38 -27.07
C TRP A 737 -4.29 18.60 -27.15
N ASN A 738 -4.35 17.30 -27.45
CA ASN A 738 -3.26 16.34 -27.41
C ASN A 738 -2.97 15.70 -28.79
N LYS A 739 -3.69 16.08 -29.86
CA LYS A 739 -3.60 15.57 -31.26
C LYS A 739 -4.29 14.22 -31.51
N TYR A 740 -4.96 13.67 -30.51
CA TYR A 740 -5.87 12.55 -30.61
C TYR A 740 -7.28 13.09 -30.37
N ASN A 741 -8.23 12.64 -31.19
CA ASN A 741 -9.66 12.96 -31.14
C ASN A 741 -10.14 14.39 -30.76
N ASP A 742 -9.30 15.45 -30.84
CA ASP A 742 -9.54 16.85 -30.41
C ASP A 742 -10.67 17.64 -31.14
N ARG A 743 -11.63 16.95 -31.76
CA ARG A 743 -12.75 17.54 -32.49
C ARG A 743 -14.10 17.11 -31.96
N ASP A 744 -14.15 16.18 -31.00
CA ASP A 744 -15.39 15.77 -30.36
C ASP A 744 -15.71 16.61 -29.12
N GLY A 745 -14.76 17.38 -28.58
CA GLY A 745 -15.00 18.28 -27.44
C GLY A 745 -14.91 17.59 -26.10
N CYS A 746 -14.43 16.34 -26.07
CA CYS A 746 -14.31 15.56 -24.87
C CYS A 746 -12.85 15.37 -24.51
N PRO A 747 -12.43 15.62 -23.26
CA PRO A 747 -11.06 15.35 -22.86
C PRO A 747 -10.73 13.87 -23.08
N ASP A 748 -9.86 13.63 -24.05
CA ASP A 748 -9.35 12.32 -24.37
C ASP A 748 -7.87 12.18 -24.01
N THR A 749 -7.36 10.95 -24.12
CA THR A 749 -5.93 10.69 -24.03
C THR A 749 -5.52 9.98 -25.30
N ILE A 750 -4.42 10.44 -25.93
CA ILE A 750 -3.75 9.75 -27.03
C ILE A 750 -3.64 8.24 -26.68
N PRO A 751 -3.90 7.28 -27.59
CA PRO A 751 -3.81 5.85 -27.29
C PRO A 751 -2.45 5.43 -26.74
N GLU A 752 -1.38 6.11 -27.17
CA GLU A 752 -0.04 5.97 -26.59
C GLU A 752 0.10 6.64 -25.23
N GLN A 753 -0.65 7.70 -24.91
CA GLN A 753 -0.74 8.24 -23.54
C GLN A 753 -1.66 7.45 -22.62
N SER A 754 -2.63 6.69 -23.13
CA SER A 754 -3.29 5.65 -22.34
C SER A 754 -2.38 4.45 -22.11
N ARG A 755 -1.35 4.22 -22.94
CA ARG A 755 -0.29 3.26 -22.60
C ARG A 755 0.50 3.76 -21.39
N TYR A 756 0.92 5.04 -21.39
CA TYR A 756 1.59 5.69 -20.25
C TYR A 756 0.72 5.99 -19.02
N LYS A 757 -0.61 5.86 -19.12
CA LYS A 757 -1.52 5.90 -17.96
C LYS A 757 -1.63 4.52 -17.29
N HIS A 758 -1.13 3.50 -17.95
CA HIS A 758 -1.05 2.10 -17.54
C HIS A 758 0.37 1.58 -17.73
N ASP A 759 1.43 2.41 -17.69
CA ASP A 759 2.86 2.06 -17.83
C ASP A 759 3.57 3.19 -17.07
N ALA A 760 3.63 3.06 -15.74
CA ALA A 760 3.90 4.20 -14.85
C ALA A 760 5.39 4.56 -14.77
N ASP A 761 6.28 3.66 -15.14
CA ASP A 761 7.73 3.86 -15.21
C ASP A 761 8.28 4.06 -16.64
N LEU A 762 7.42 3.95 -17.65
CA LEU A 762 7.72 4.22 -19.05
C LEU A 762 8.67 3.19 -19.68
N ASP A 763 8.72 1.98 -19.15
CA ASP A 763 9.64 0.96 -19.62
C ASP A 763 9.18 0.29 -20.92
N ASN A 764 7.90 0.41 -21.30
CA ASN A 764 7.20 -0.17 -22.45
C ASN A 764 6.33 -1.43 -22.20
N ILE A 765 6.19 -1.86 -20.95
CA ILE A 765 5.26 -2.88 -20.45
C ILE A 765 4.13 -2.15 -19.73
N ILE A 766 2.91 -2.69 -19.79
CA ILE A 766 1.75 -1.99 -19.21
C ILE A 766 1.46 -2.57 -17.83
N ASN A 767 1.32 -1.74 -16.78
CA ASN A 767 0.94 -1.98 -15.38
C ASN A 767 0.09 -3.23 -15.10
N ASP A 768 -0.90 -3.55 -15.93
CA ASP A 768 -1.76 -4.73 -15.75
C ASP A 768 -1.05 -6.07 -16.07
N TYR A 769 0.08 -6.00 -16.76
CA TYR A 769 0.97 -7.09 -17.19
C TYR A 769 2.41 -6.86 -16.72
N ASP A 770 2.59 -5.88 -15.85
CA ASP A 770 3.86 -5.45 -15.27
C ASP A 770 3.82 -5.82 -13.79
N GLU A 771 4.73 -6.69 -13.36
CA GLU A 771 4.92 -7.14 -12.00
C GLU A 771 5.54 -6.03 -11.14
N CYS A 772 6.17 -5.00 -11.75
CA CYS A 772 6.71 -3.81 -11.09
C CYS A 772 6.33 -2.50 -11.79
N PRO A 773 5.04 -2.11 -11.79
CA PRO A 773 4.48 -0.99 -12.58
C PRO A 773 5.09 0.43 -12.39
N THR A 774 6.07 0.58 -11.50
CA THR A 774 6.69 1.85 -11.12
C THR A 774 8.21 1.81 -11.16
N GLU A 775 8.82 0.66 -11.44
CA GLU A 775 10.27 0.48 -11.54
C GLU A 775 10.58 -0.02 -12.95
N PRO A 776 11.24 0.79 -13.79
CA PRO A 776 11.39 0.43 -15.18
C PRO A 776 12.30 -0.79 -15.33
N GLU A 777 11.82 -1.79 -16.07
CA GLU A 777 12.56 -2.97 -16.47
C GLU A 777 13.99 -2.60 -16.91
N ASP A 778 14.98 -3.35 -16.41
CA ASP A 778 16.38 -3.05 -16.70
C ASP A 778 16.87 -3.67 -18.02
N TYR A 779 15.98 -4.43 -18.68
CA TYR A 779 16.14 -5.04 -20.00
C TYR A 779 17.46 -5.83 -20.09
N ASP A 780 17.82 -6.51 -19.00
CA ASP A 780 19.10 -7.18 -18.85
C ASP A 780 19.12 -8.59 -19.47
N GLY A 781 17.96 -9.13 -19.86
CA GLY A 781 17.80 -10.39 -20.57
C GLY A 781 17.36 -11.57 -19.71
N ASP A 782 17.35 -11.45 -18.39
CA ASP A 782 16.50 -12.27 -17.53
C ASP A 782 15.14 -11.57 -17.45
N ARG A 783 14.05 -12.32 -17.24
CA ARG A 783 12.64 -11.89 -17.05
C ARG A 783 12.08 -10.54 -17.61
N ASP A 784 12.66 -9.96 -18.66
CA ASP A 784 12.34 -8.66 -19.32
C ASP A 784 10.88 -8.46 -19.80
N THR A 785 10.03 -9.46 -19.62
CA THR A 785 8.61 -9.43 -19.96
C THR A 785 7.70 -9.25 -18.75
N ASP A 786 8.24 -9.40 -17.54
CA ASP A 786 7.50 -9.18 -16.30
C ASP A 786 7.52 -7.71 -15.88
N GLY A 787 8.37 -6.85 -16.46
CA GLY A 787 8.35 -5.41 -16.17
C GLY A 787 9.09 -5.04 -14.89
N CYS A 788 9.81 -5.99 -14.29
CA CYS A 788 10.58 -5.79 -13.08
C CYS A 788 12.08 -5.85 -13.34
N PRO A 789 12.88 -4.85 -12.92
CA PRO A 789 14.32 -4.95 -13.01
C PRO A 789 14.84 -6.18 -12.25
N ASP A 790 15.66 -6.98 -12.92
CA ASP A 790 16.05 -8.27 -12.36
C ASP A 790 17.04 -8.13 -11.19
N PRO A 791 16.89 -8.97 -10.14
CA PRO A 791 17.79 -8.92 -9.00
C PRO A 791 19.19 -9.42 -9.39
N ARG A 792 20.13 -8.48 -9.42
CA ARG A 792 21.57 -8.69 -9.70
C ARG A 792 22.27 -9.78 -8.89
#